data_AF-A0A536GHZ2-F1
#
_entry.id   AF-A0A536GHZ2-F1
#
_cell.length_a   1.000
_cell.length_b   1.000
_cell.length_c   1.000
_cell.angle_alpha   90.00
_cell.angle_beta   90.00
_cell.angle_gamma   90.00
#
_symmetry.space_group_name_H-M   'P 1'
#
loop_
_entity.id
_entity.type
_entity.pdbx_description
1 polymer ?
#
loop_
_entity_poly.entity_id
_entity_poly.type
_entity_poly.pdbx_seq_one_letter_code
_entity_poly.pdbx_strand_id
1 'polypeptide(L)'
;MNHKAWLRSVSTAIHRLRTAAVFLCASVFLLTVGTYVLGPKLALTSNTVPTFDHIFTIVMENHAYSEIIGSSSAPYINGLASKYGLATNYAAVAHPSLPNYLALSGGSTFGITSDCTTCWVNSSNIVDGLQGAGKSWRAYMETMPSPCFVGDSGSYVQKHDPFIYYNDIRLNATRCANVVPYTQLAIDLATPATTPNFVWITPNLCNDMHDCSVSTGDTWLSKAVPTILASSAFTAQNSLLMITWDEDDGSASNKVATIMVGPTVTAGYRSTTAYTHYSLLRTIETSWGLPSLTANDGGASSMSDFFGGAPTPSPSPVILPSPSPSSSPSPSPSPSPSPSPSPSPSPNPSPSPSPSPGPTPSPNPGAGFPIRASFYYPWFPEAWTQQGVSPYTLYNPVAGFYDSSDMNLITSHISRMQYAGVHAGIASWWGRGSKTDSRVPLLLLGATGTSFDWTLYYEPAITGGSTQIALDLSYIQANYASNPNYLHVNGKPVLFVYSRAEASCTDVATWLAGQQQAGTQFYLNLQVFGGYTSCPQQPDSWHQYGPAVAEDSQKGYSFSISPGFWKIGEATPRLTRDPVRWNQNVSDMVASGAPWQLVTTFNEWGEGTSVEDATQWNSCSGFGAYLDALHANGQASACPDPSTSPSPSPSPSPSPSPSPSPSPSPSPSPSPSSQPSVPGVPIAVVAAAGNHAATLSWSPPSSDGGSLITSYVVMCSDGSTMGVGASTNSITIRHLDNGTTYTFAVYAINGVGSGPVSAPSNAVVPHHP
;
A
#
# COMPACT_ATOMS: atom_id res chain seq x y z
N MET A 1 5.47 21.55 -78.77
CA MET A 1 5.82 22.69 -77.90
C MET A 1 4.58 23.15 -77.14
N ASN A 2 4.80 23.63 -75.92
CA ASN A 2 3.87 24.31 -74.99
C ASN A 2 3.18 23.47 -73.90
N HIS A 3 3.92 23.32 -72.80
CA HIS A 3 3.59 22.86 -71.44
C HIS A 3 2.39 23.57 -70.74
N LYS A 4 1.58 24.37 -71.45
CA LYS A 4 0.39 25.06 -70.94
C LYS A 4 -0.95 24.35 -71.24
N ALA A 5 -0.93 23.28 -72.04
CA ALA A 5 -2.14 22.50 -72.38
C ALA A 5 -2.44 21.33 -71.41
N TRP A 6 -1.44 20.84 -70.66
CA TRP A 6 -1.61 19.73 -69.71
C TRP A 6 -2.25 20.19 -68.37
N LEU A 7 -1.97 21.41 -67.93
CA LEU A 7 -2.50 21.97 -66.67
C LEU A 7 -3.97 22.41 -66.72
N ARG A 8 -4.61 22.45 -67.90
CA ARG A 8 -6.06 22.74 -68.02
C ARG A 8 -6.95 21.50 -68.06
N SER A 9 -6.42 20.30 -68.31
CA SER A 9 -7.21 19.05 -68.32
C SER A 9 -7.33 18.37 -66.95
N VAL A 10 -6.47 18.69 -65.97
CA VAL A 10 -6.53 18.08 -64.62
C VAL A 10 -7.45 18.85 -63.66
N SER A 11 -7.64 20.17 -63.88
CA SER A 11 -8.49 21.00 -63.02
C SER A 11 -10.00 20.79 -63.25
N THR A 12 -10.42 20.29 -64.41
CA THR A 12 -11.84 20.02 -64.73
C THR A 12 -12.34 18.63 -64.31
N ALA A 13 -11.44 17.72 -63.91
CA ALA A 13 -11.77 16.37 -63.44
C ALA A 13 -12.01 16.27 -61.92
N ILE A 14 -11.47 17.21 -61.12
CA ILE A 14 -11.56 17.18 -59.65
C ILE A 14 -12.80 17.90 -59.10
N HIS A 15 -13.51 18.69 -59.92
CA HIS A 15 -14.76 19.36 -59.53
C HIS A 15 -16.06 18.61 -59.94
N ARG A 16 -15.95 17.47 -60.64
CA ARG A 16 -17.12 16.67 -61.08
C ARG A 16 -17.34 15.36 -60.33
N LEU A 17 -16.59 15.11 -59.25
CA LEU A 17 -16.70 13.92 -58.39
C LEU A 17 -17.27 14.23 -56.98
N ARG A 18 -17.73 15.46 -56.71
CA ARG A 18 -18.27 15.86 -55.40
C ARG A 18 -19.75 16.31 -55.40
N THR A 19 -20.49 16.12 -56.50
CA THR A 19 -21.91 16.55 -56.60
C THR A 19 -22.86 15.51 -57.19
N ALA A 20 -22.51 14.21 -57.18
CA ALA A 20 -23.32 13.13 -57.76
C ALA A 20 -23.47 11.89 -56.83
N ALA A 21 -23.65 12.11 -55.53
CA ALA A 21 -24.03 11.06 -54.57
C ALA A 21 -25.18 11.49 -53.63
N VAL A 22 -25.87 12.57 -53.97
CA VAL A 22 -27.09 13.03 -53.30
C VAL A 22 -28.14 13.16 -54.39
N PHE A 23 -29.28 12.49 -54.22
CA PHE A 23 -30.42 12.39 -55.15
C PHE A 23 -30.27 11.42 -56.33
N LEU A 24 -30.50 10.12 -56.10
CA LEU A 24 -31.49 9.33 -56.86
C LEU A 24 -31.56 7.89 -56.31
N CYS A 25 -32.54 7.62 -55.45
CA CYS A 25 -33.25 6.33 -55.40
C CYS A 25 -34.44 6.48 -54.44
N ALA A 26 -35.37 7.34 -54.84
CA ALA A 26 -36.73 7.30 -54.34
C ALA A 26 -37.64 6.98 -55.54
N SER A 27 -38.65 6.15 -55.29
CA SER A 27 -39.83 5.88 -56.10
C SER A 27 -39.67 5.09 -57.41
N VAL A 28 -39.72 3.75 -57.32
CA VAL A 28 -40.69 2.89 -58.05
C VAL A 28 -40.89 1.60 -57.24
N PHE A 29 -42.05 1.43 -56.59
CA PHE A 29 -42.93 0.25 -56.69
C PHE A 29 -44.01 0.29 -55.59
N LEU A 30 -45.25 0.47 -56.02
CA LEU A 30 -46.48 0.28 -55.25
C LEU A 30 -47.38 -0.60 -56.14
N LEU A 31 -47.63 -1.85 -55.74
CA LEU A 31 -48.96 -2.49 -55.60
C LEU A 31 -48.84 -4.02 -55.38
N THR A 32 -49.37 -4.48 -54.23
CA THR A 32 -50.22 -5.68 -53.94
C THR A 32 -49.77 -7.06 -54.47
N VAL A 33 -49.67 -8.18 -53.73
CA VAL A 33 -50.58 -8.86 -52.79
C VAL A 33 -49.77 -9.91 -52.01
N GLY A 34 -50.10 -10.19 -50.74
CA GLY A 34 -49.70 -11.44 -50.07
C GLY A 34 -49.39 -11.31 -48.58
N THR A 35 -50.40 -11.55 -47.75
CA THR A 35 -50.31 -11.66 -46.29
C THR A 35 -49.27 -12.69 -45.84
N TYR A 36 -48.20 -12.23 -45.22
CA TYR A 36 -47.46 -12.99 -44.21
C TYR A 36 -47.53 -12.21 -42.91
N VAL A 37 -48.21 -12.79 -41.93
CA VAL A 37 -48.20 -12.33 -40.54
C VAL A 37 -46.77 -12.49 -40.02
N LEU A 38 -45.99 -11.42 -40.06
CA LEU A 38 -44.78 -11.29 -39.26
C LEU A 38 -45.20 -10.73 -37.91
N GLY A 39 -45.00 -11.53 -36.85
CA GLY A 39 -45.17 -11.11 -35.47
C GLY A 39 -44.38 -9.84 -35.14
N PRO A 40 -44.68 -9.18 -34.02
CA PRO A 40 -44.06 -7.90 -33.69
C PRO A 40 -42.55 -8.05 -33.72
N LYS A 41 -41.89 -7.28 -34.60
CA LYS A 41 -40.46 -7.00 -34.47
C LYS A 41 -40.29 -6.36 -33.09
N LEU A 42 -39.72 -7.10 -32.14
CA LEU A 42 -39.14 -6.53 -30.94
C LEU A 42 -38.16 -5.45 -31.39
N ALA A 43 -38.51 -4.20 -31.14
CA ALA A 43 -37.56 -3.11 -31.19
C ALA A 43 -36.58 -3.34 -30.03
N LEU A 44 -35.38 -3.80 -30.35
CA LEU A 44 -34.25 -3.74 -29.42
C LEU A 44 -33.98 -2.26 -29.15
N THR A 45 -34.44 -1.76 -28.01
CA THR A 45 -34.01 -0.46 -27.48
C THR A 45 -32.52 -0.61 -27.13
N SER A 46 -31.63 0.03 -27.89
CA SER A 46 -30.22 0.11 -27.49
C SER A 46 -30.13 1.01 -26.26
N ASN A 47 -29.74 0.46 -25.11
CA ASN A 47 -29.42 1.26 -23.94
C ASN A 47 -28.15 2.09 -24.26
N THR A 48 -28.31 3.41 -24.39
CA THR A 48 -27.20 4.35 -24.65
C THR A 48 -27.02 5.25 -23.44
N VAL A 49 -25.77 5.63 -23.11
CA VAL A 49 -25.52 6.64 -22.08
C VAL A 49 -26.13 7.97 -22.52
N PRO A 50 -27.04 8.60 -21.75
CA PRO A 50 -27.59 9.90 -22.07
C PRO A 50 -26.49 10.98 -22.09
N THR A 51 -26.68 12.02 -22.88
CA THR A 51 -25.90 13.25 -22.73
C THR A 51 -26.43 14.03 -21.53
N PHE A 52 -25.58 14.20 -20.52
CA PHE A 52 -25.90 14.97 -19.32
C PHE A 52 -25.45 16.43 -19.43
N ASP A 53 -26.20 17.33 -18.80
CA ASP A 53 -25.78 18.71 -18.57
C ASP A 53 -24.68 18.75 -17.49
N HIS A 54 -24.85 17.97 -16.42
CA HIS A 54 -23.88 17.85 -15.32
C HIS A 54 -23.65 16.40 -14.90
N ILE A 55 -22.40 16.06 -14.60
CA ILE A 55 -22.02 14.77 -14.02
C ILE A 55 -21.23 15.04 -12.75
N PHE A 56 -21.75 14.53 -11.63
CA PHE A 56 -21.15 14.58 -10.30
C PHE A 56 -20.53 13.22 -9.97
N THR A 57 -19.29 13.22 -9.50
CA THR A 57 -18.59 12.04 -8.99
C THR A 57 -18.19 12.31 -7.54
N ILE A 58 -18.68 11.47 -6.64
CA ILE A 58 -18.19 11.41 -5.25
C ILE A 58 -17.36 10.14 -5.11
N VAL A 59 -16.12 10.28 -4.65
CA VAL A 59 -15.24 9.14 -4.33
C VAL A 59 -15.11 9.05 -2.81
N MET A 60 -15.46 7.88 -2.30
CA MET A 60 -15.33 7.47 -0.90
C MET A 60 -14.13 6.50 -0.78
N GLU A 61 -13.75 6.14 0.43
CA GLU A 61 -12.50 5.43 0.72
C GLU A 61 -12.69 4.04 1.33
N ASN A 62 -11.78 3.12 0.98
CA ASN A 62 -11.42 1.84 1.62
C ASN A 62 -12.57 1.10 2.30
N HIS A 63 -13.47 0.52 1.51
CA HIS A 63 -14.46 -0.42 2.03
C HIS A 63 -14.88 -1.44 0.97
N ALA A 64 -14.92 -2.70 1.38
CA ALA A 64 -15.48 -3.75 0.56
C ALA A 64 -16.97 -3.53 0.31
N TYR A 65 -17.42 -4.00 -0.85
CA TYR A 65 -18.82 -3.94 -1.27
C TYR A 65 -19.77 -4.43 -0.17
N SER A 66 -19.42 -5.49 0.56
CA SER A 66 -20.24 -6.08 1.64
C SER A 66 -20.29 -5.25 2.92
N GLU A 67 -19.34 -4.35 3.13
CA GLU A 67 -19.31 -3.45 4.30
C GLU A 67 -20.22 -2.24 4.11
N ILE A 68 -20.52 -1.92 2.85
CA ILE A 68 -21.45 -0.86 2.46
C ILE A 68 -22.83 -1.45 2.15
N ILE A 69 -22.93 -2.34 1.16
CA ILE A 69 -24.22 -2.84 0.67
C ILE A 69 -24.76 -3.96 1.58
N GLY A 70 -25.94 -3.73 2.15
CA GLY A 70 -26.59 -4.58 3.14
C GLY A 70 -26.22 -4.25 4.59
N SER A 71 -25.27 -3.33 4.81
CA SER A 71 -24.80 -2.94 6.14
C SER A 71 -25.80 -2.03 6.86
N SER A 72 -26.07 -2.34 8.14
CA SER A 72 -26.87 -1.47 9.02
C SER A 72 -26.17 -0.15 9.36
N SER A 73 -24.87 -0.06 9.12
CA SER A 73 -24.07 1.16 9.33
C SER A 73 -24.18 2.14 8.16
N ALA A 74 -24.77 1.73 7.03
CA ALA A 74 -24.91 2.54 5.81
C ALA A 74 -26.38 2.71 5.37
N PRO A 75 -27.32 3.11 6.25
CA PRO A 75 -28.74 3.12 5.93
C PRO A 75 -29.10 4.10 4.80
N TYR A 76 -28.46 5.27 4.73
CA TYR A 76 -28.73 6.25 3.66
C TYR A 76 -28.21 5.76 2.31
N ILE A 77 -26.98 5.25 2.27
CA ILE A 77 -26.35 4.68 1.07
C ILE A 77 -27.15 3.49 0.54
N ASN A 78 -27.57 2.57 1.41
CA ASN A 78 -28.43 1.45 1.02
C ASN A 78 -29.80 1.90 0.54
N GLY A 79 -30.31 3.01 1.08
CA GLY A 79 -31.51 3.69 0.56
C GLY A 79 -31.32 4.21 -0.86
N LEU A 80 -30.18 4.85 -1.16
CA LEU A 80 -29.83 5.28 -2.53
C LEU A 80 -29.72 4.10 -3.48
N ALA A 81 -28.97 3.05 -3.09
CA ALA A 81 -28.83 1.84 -3.88
C ALA A 81 -30.20 1.21 -4.18
N SER A 82 -31.08 1.12 -3.18
CA SER A 82 -32.45 0.59 -3.32
C SER A 82 -33.33 1.42 -4.25
N LYS A 83 -33.20 2.75 -4.20
CA LYS A 83 -34.02 3.68 -4.98
C LYS A 83 -33.57 3.83 -6.42
N TYR A 84 -32.26 3.85 -6.67
CA TYR A 84 -31.68 4.10 -7.99
C TYR A 84 -30.91 2.88 -8.50
N GLY A 85 -29.80 3.08 -9.20
CA GLY A 85 -29.00 2.01 -9.77
C GLY A 85 -27.83 1.61 -8.88
N LEU A 86 -27.56 0.31 -8.78
CA LEU A 86 -26.37 -0.24 -8.13
C LEU A 86 -25.63 -1.19 -9.08
N ALA A 87 -24.31 -1.00 -9.22
CA ALA A 87 -23.44 -1.98 -9.85
C ALA A 87 -23.09 -3.07 -8.84
N THR A 88 -23.56 -4.30 -9.07
CA THR A 88 -23.33 -5.44 -8.15
C THR A 88 -22.03 -6.19 -8.46
N ASN A 89 -21.35 -5.84 -9.55
CA ASN A 89 -20.12 -6.45 -10.02
C ASN A 89 -19.14 -5.36 -10.50
N TYR A 90 -18.67 -4.56 -9.56
CA TYR A 90 -17.71 -3.49 -9.82
C TYR A 90 -16.43 -3.75 -9.01
N ALA A 91 -15.28 -3.75 -9.68
CA ALA A 91 -13.98 -3.90 -9.06
C ALA A 91 -13.15 -2.62 -9.23
N ALA A 92 -12.57 -2.13 -8.15
CA ALA A 92 -11.53 -1.12 -8.19
C ALA A 92 -10.28 -1.66 -8.90
N VAL A 93 -9.38 -0.76 -9.27
CA VAL A 93 -8.30 -1.05 -10.24
C VAL A 93 -7.02 -1.52 -9.56
N ALA A 94 -6.71 -0.99 -8.38
CA ALA A 94 -5.43 -1.20 -7.72
C ALA A 94 -5.55 -1.08 -6.21
N HIS A 95 -4.44 -1.36 -5.53
CA HIS A 95 -4.14 -0.90 -4.18
C HIS A 95 -2.75 -0.24 -4.21
N PRO A 96 -2.50 0.88 -3.50
CA PRO A 96 -3.41 1.63 -2.63
C PRO A 96 -4.24 2.70 -3.38
N SER A 97 -4.87 3.62 -2.64
CA SER A 97 -5.87 4.60 -3.08
C SER A 97 -5.50 5.45 -4.30
N LEU A 98 -4.36 6.16 -4.29
CA LEU A 98 -3.98 7.12 -5.33
C LEU A 98 -4.07 6.54 -6.76
N PRO A 99 -3.52 5.34 -7.06
CA PRO A 99 -3.73 4.64 -8.32
C PRO A 99 -5.19 4.61 -8.81
N ASN A 100 -6.17 4.42 -7.93
CA ASN A 100 -7.59 4.38 -8.27
C ASN A 100 -8.14 5.77 -8.64
N TYR A 101 -7.74 6.83 -7.93
CA TYR A 101 -8.06 8.21 -8.29
C TYR A 101 -7.50 8.60 -9.67
N LEU A 102 -6.29 8.15 -9.99
CA LEU A 102 -5.68 8.34 -11.30
C LEU A 102 -6.37 7.51 -12.38
N ALA A 103 -6.80 6.28 -12.06
CA ALA A 103 -7.58 5.45 -12.98
C ALA A 103 -8.92 6.10 -13.34
N LEU A 104 -9.62 6.67 -12.35
CA LEU A 104 -10.90 7.37 -12.51
C LEU A 104 -10.78 8.68 -13.32
N SER A 105 -9.64 9.38 -13.22
CA SER A 105 -9.46 10.72 -13.82
C SER A 105 -8.61 10.74 -15.08
N GLY A 106 -7.78 9.71 -15.30
CA GLY A 106 -6.77 9.66 -16.36
C GLY A 106 -6.78 8.38 -17.19
N GLY A 107 -7.64 7.40 -16.85
CA GLY A 107 -7.70 6.13 -17.57
C GLY A 107 -6.49 5.23 -17.32
N SER A 108 -5.61 5.57 -16.38
CA SER A 108 -4.43 4.78 -16.05
C SER A 108 -3.99 5.04 -14.62
N THR A 109 -3.34 4.06 -14.00
CA THR A 109 -2.55 4.31 -12.78
C THR A 109 -1.22 4.99 -13.11
N PHE A 110 -0.86 5.09 -14.40
CA PHE A 110 0.42 5.60 -14.89
C PHE A 110 1.65 4.85 -14.35
N GLY A 111 1.45 3.58 -13.94
CA GLY A 111 2.48 2.78 -13.29
C GLY A 111 2.76 3.19 -11.84
N ILE A 112 1.97 4.11 -11.28
CA ILE A 112 1.99 4.43 -9.86
C ILE A 112 1.30 3.29 -9.11
N THR A 113 1.97 2.78 -8.09
CA THR A 113 1.54 1.64 -7.26
C THR A 113 1.60 1.97 -5.78
N SER A 114 1.61 3.25 -5.42
CA SER A 114 1.72 3.74 -4.05
C SER A 114 1.00 5.07 -3.88
N ASP A 115 0.73 5.45 -2.63
CA ASP A 115 0.19 6.76 -2.24
C ASP A 115 1.29 7.83 -2.16
N CYS A 116 2.09 7.92 -3.22
CA CYS A 116 3.18 8.88 -3.30
C CYS A 116 2.66 10.32 -3.33
N THR A 117 3.42 11.26 -2.75
CA THR A 117 3.07 12.70 -2.77
C THR A 117 3.82 13.48 -3.85
N THR A 118 4.80 12.86 -4.52
CA THR A 118 5.71 13.51 -5.49
C THR A 118 5.76 12.83 -6.86
N CYS A 119 4.91 11.85 -7.11
CA CYS A 119 4.82 11.11 -8.38
C CYS A 119 3.98 11.85 -9.41
N TRP A 120 4.54 12.94 -9.93
CA TRP A 120 3.84 13.81 -10.87
C TRP A 120 3.58 13.13 -12.21
N VAL A 121 2.36 13.29 -12.71
CA VAL A 121 1.90 12.73 -13.98
C VAL A 121 2.00 13.77 -15.08
N ASN A 122 2.63 13.40 -16.20
CA ASN A 122 2.75 14.22 -17.39
C ASN A 122 2.02 13.58 -18.58
N SER A 123 0.72 13.34 -18.39
CA SER A 123 -0.15 12.62 -19.32
C SER A 123 -1.50 13.32 -19.41
N SER A 124 -2.24 13.07 -20.50
CA SER A 124 -3.60 13.58 -20.63
C SER A 124 -4.53 13.02 -19.56
N ASN A 125 -5.48 13.84 -19.16
CA ASN A 125 -6.50 13.50 -18.17
C ASN A 125 -7.88 14.00 -18.62
N ILE A 126 -8.93 13.67 -17.88
CA ILE A 126 -10.31 13.99 -18.25
C ILE A 126 -10.53 15.48 -18.52
N VAL A 127 -9.80 16.37 -17.84
CA VAL A 127 -9.93 17.83 -18.02
C VAL A 127 -9.57 18.27 -19.44
N ASP A 128 -8.63 17.60 -20.10
CA ASP A 128 -8.28 17.90 -21.49
C ASP A 128 -9.46 17.65 -22.43
N GLY A 129 -10.14 16.51 -22.27
CA GLY A 129 -11.34 16.17 -23.04
C GLY A 129 -12.48 17.16 -22.77
N LEU A 130 -12.71 17.50 -21.49
CA LEU A 130 -13.76 18.44 -21.09
C LEU A 130 -13.54 19.82 -21.70
N GLN A 131 -12.36 20.38 -21.58
CA GLN A 131 -12.05 21.70 -22.14
C GLN A 131 -12.09 21.69 -23.67
N GLY A 132 -11.61 20.63 -24.31
CA GLY A 132 -11.73 20.44 -25.76
C GLY A 132 -13.18 20.42 -26.25
N ALA A 133 -14.09 19.92 -25.42
CA ALA A 133 -15.54 19.91 -25.67
C ALA A 133 -16.28 21.16 -25.15
N GLY A 134 -15.57 22.17 -24.64
CA GLY A 134 -16.16 23.39 -24.09
C GLY A 134 -16.96 23.18 -22.80
N LYS A 135 -16.63 22.15 -22.01
CA LYS A 135 -17.26 21.84 -20.73
C LYS A 135 -16.47 22.43 -19.57
N SER A 136 -17.18 23.01 -18.60
CA SER A 136 -16.59 23.49 -17.34
C SER A 136 -16.39 22.36 -16.35
N TRP A 137 -15.43 22.51 -15.44
CA TRP A 137 -15.15 21.51 -14.42
C TRP A 137 -14.75 22.16 -13.09
N ARG A 138 -14.99 21.44 -11.99
CA ARG A 138 -14.49 21.79 -10.66
C ARG A 138 -14.25 20.53 -9.84
N ALA A 139 -13.18 20.53 -9.06
CA ALA A 139 -12.88 19.52 -8.06
C ALA A 139 -12.99 20.15 -6.66
N TYR A 140 -13.81 19.54 -5.81
CA TYR A 140 -14.16 20.03 -4.48
C TYR A 140 -13.59 19.08 -3.43
N MET A 141 -12.63 19.57 -2.66
CA MET A 141 -11.90 18.77 -1.69
C MET A 141 -12.24 19.23 -0.27
N GLU A 142 -12.79 18.34 0.54
CA GLU A 142 -13.21 18.71 1.90
C GLU A 142 -12.00 18.96 2.80
N THR A 143 -12.09 20.01 3.63
CA THR A 143 -10.99 20.51 4.49
C THR A 143 -9.73 20.97 3.77
N MET A 144 -9.70 21.00 2.43
CA MET A 144 -8.60 21.60 1.67
C MET A 144 -8.42 23.06 2.10
N PRO A 145 -7.19 23.49 2.47
CA PRO A 145 -6.97 24.78 3.12
C PRO A 145 -7.06 25.96 2.15
N SER A 146 -6.69 25.76 0.89
CA SER A 146 -6.74 26.77 -0.16
C SER A 146 -6.87 26.12 -1.54
N PRO A 147 -7.38 26.84 -2.54
CA PRO A 147 -7.39 26.34 -3.92
C PRO A 147 -5.99 25.94 -4.37
N CYS A 148 -5.88 24.84 -5.12
CA CYS A 148 -4.60 24.33 -5.64
C CYS A 148 -3.57 23.96 -4.55
N PHE A 149 -3.97 23.73 -3.30
CA PHE A 149 -3.07 23.27 -2.26
C PHE A 149 -2.37 21.96 -2.65
N VAL A 150 -1.06 21.89 -2.40
CA VAL A 150 -0.20 20.73 -2.66
C VAL A 150 0.35 20.26 -1.33
N GLY A 151 0.22 18.98 -1.04
CA GLY A 151 0.56 18.34 0.23
C GLY A 151 -0.67 18.03 1.07
N ASP A 152 -0.44 17.56 2.29
CA ASP A 152 -1.50 17.18 3.22
C ASP A 152 -1.76 18.32 4.23
N SER A 153 -3.00 18.45 4.70
CA SER A 153 -3.39 19.44 5.70
C SER A 153 -4.61 19.01 6.51
N GLY A 154 -4.40 18.75 7.81
CA GLY A 154 -5.48 18.29 8.69
C GLY A 154 -6.05 16.96 8.19
N SER A 155 -7.34 16.94 7.85
CA SER A 155 -8.01 15.76 7.28
C SER A 155 -8.06 15.75 5.75
N TYR A 156 -7.50 16.77 5.07
CA TYR A 156 -7.26 16.75 3.63
C TYR A 156 -5.92 16.07 3.35
N VAL A 157 -5.92 15.11 2.43
CA VAL A 157 -4.70 14.45 1.94
C VAL A 157 -4.61 14.57 0.43
N GLN A 158 -3.42 14.85 -0.08
CA GLN A 158 -3.18 15.05 -1.51
C GLN A 158 -3.54 13.79 -2.30
N LYS A 159 -3.28 12.60 -1.76
CA LYS A 159 -3.50 11.32 -2.45
C LYS A 159 -4.95 11.08 -2.90
N HIS A 160 -5.94 11.72 -2.29
CA HIS A 160 -7.36 11.64 -2.69
C HIS A 160 -7.77 12.78 -3.67
N ASP A 161 -6.81 13.57 -4.13
CA ASP A 161 -6.96 14.66 -5.09
C ASP A 161 -6.10 14.40 -6.34
N PRO A 162 -6.64 13.70 -7.36
CA PRO A 162 -5.86 13.32 -8.53
C PRO A 162 -5.42 14.53 -9.35
N PHE A 163 -6.12 15.67 -9.25
CA PHE A 163 -5.89 16.81 -10.12
C PHE A 163 -4.57 17.53 -9.81
N ILE A 164 -4.09 17.42 -8.57
CA ILE A 164 -2.80 17.98 -8.15
C ILE A 164 -1.62 17.15 -8.66
N TYR A 165 -1.84 15.90 -9.07
CA TYR A 165 -0.78 15.06 -9.65
C TYR A 165 -0.45 15.38 -11.10
N TYR A 166 -1.42 15.91 -11.86
CA TYR A 166 -1.22 16.25 -13.27
C TYR A 166 -0.46 17.58 -13.42
N ASN A 167 0.68 17.53 -14.10
CA ASN A 167 1.52 18.72 -14.31
C ASN A 167 0.79 19.84 -15.05
N ASP A 168 -0.01 19.50 -16.05
CA ASP A 168 -0.79 20.45 -16.86
C ASP A 168 -1.93 21.12 -16.08
N ILE A 169 -2.33 20.56 -14.93
CA ILE A 169 -3.27 21.19 -14.00
C ILE A 169 -2.52 21.97 -12.94
N ARG A 170 -1.67 21.30 -12.14
CA ARG A 170 -0.96 21.89 -11.00
C ARG A 170 -0.11 23.10 -11.39
N LEU A 171 0.60 23.01 -12.53
CA LEU A 171 1.49 24.09 -12.98
C LEU A 171 0.76 25.16 -13.81
N ASN A 172 -0.54 25.00 -14.06
CA ASN A 172 -1.36 25.95 -14.80
C ASN A 172 -2.32 26.66 -13.84
N ALA A 173 -2.06 27.93 -13.54
CA ALA A 173 -2.85 28.71 -12.58
C ALA A 173 -4.36 28.71 -12.88
N THR A 174 -4.77 28.73 -14.15
CA THR A 174 -6.19 28.73 -14.52
C THR A 174 -6.85 27.36 -14.28
N ARG A 175 -6.17 26.27 -14.64
CA ARG A 175 -6.69 24.92 -14.37
C ARG A 175 -6.68 24.64 -12.88
N CYS A 176 -5.59 24.95 -12.19
CA CYS A 176 -5.45 24.69 -10.76
C CYS A 176 -6.44 25.48 -9.89
N ALA A 177 -6.88 26.67 -10.32
CA ALA A 177 -7.96 27.40 -9.66
C ALA A 177 -9.33 26.69 -9.69
N ASN A 178 -9.46 25.57 -10.42
CA ASN A 178 -10.65 24.71 -10.38
C ASN A 178 -10.57 23.60 -9.33
N VAL A 179 -9.44 23.43 -8.65
CA VAL A 179 -9.31 22.54 -7.49
C VAL A 179 -9.46 23.39 -6.24
N VAL A 180 -10.59 23.23 -5.54
CA VAL A 180 -11.05 24.18 -4.52
C VAL A 180 -11.53 23.49 -3.25
N PRO A 181 -11.55 24.21 -2.11
CA PRO A 181 -12.20 23.72 -0.89
C PRO A 181 -13.68 23.39 -1.11
N TYR A 182 -14.16 22.32 -0.47
CA TYR A 182 -15.54 21.82 -0.59
C TYR A 182 -16.62 22.87 -0.29
N THR A 183 -16.33 23.86 0.55
CA THR A 183 -17.25 24.97 0.87
C THR A 183 -17.68 25.78 -0.37
N GLN A 184 -16.90 25.76 -1.44
CA GLN A 184 -17.25 26.41 -2.71
C GLN A 184 -18.44 25.74 -3.42
N LEU A 185 -18.71 24.45 -3.17
CA LEU A 185 -19.76 23.70 -3.87
C LEU A 185 -21.13 24.35 -3.70
N ALA A 186 -21.48 24.79 -2.49
CA ALA A 186 -22.77 25.42 -2.23
C ALA A 186 -22.97 26.73 -3.00
N ILE A 187 -21.88 27.47 -3.25
CA ILE A 187 -21.90 28.71 -4.02
C ILE A 187 -22.11 28.39 -5.51
N ASP A 188 -21.37 27.41 -6.04
CA ASP A 188 -21.45 27.04 -7.45
C ASP A 188 -22.80 26.40 -7.81
N LEU A 189 -23.41 25.66 -6.87
CA LEU A 189 -24.75 25.05 -7.03
C LEU A 189 -25.91 26.06 -7.00
N ALA A 190 -25.66 27.33 -6.66
CA ALA A 190 -26.71 28.33 -6.47
C ALA A 190 -27.53 28.59 -7.76
N THR A 191 -26.92 28.43 -8.93
CA THR A 191 -27.60 28.64 -10.22
C THR A 191 -27.15 27.64 -11.30
N PRO A 192 -27.96 27.41 -12.36
CA PRO A 192 -27.54 26.61 -13.51
C PRO A 192 -26.28 27.15 -14.19
N ALA A 193 -26.12 28.47 -14.22
CA ALA A 193 -25.01 29.13 -14.90
C ALA A 193 -23.67 28.98 -14.16
N THR A 194 -23.70 28.75 -12.85
CA THR A 194 -22.52 28.61 -12.00
C THR A 194 -22.16 27.15 -11.75
N THR A 195 -23.08 26.21 -11.96
CA THR A 195 -22.83 24.79 -11.74
C THR A 195 -21.89 24.23 -12.83
N PRO A 196 -20.74 23.63 -12.49
CA PRO A 196 -19.82 23.07 -13.47
C PRO A 196 -20.43 21.86 -14.20
N ASN A 197 -20.07 21.63 -15.46
CA ASN A 197 -20.52 20.42 -16.17
C ASN A 197 -19.95 19.15 -15.52
N PHE A 198 -18.66 19.14 -15.18
CA PHE A 198 -18.03 18.04 -14.46
C PHE A 198 -17.71 18.45 -13.02
N VAL A 199 -18.22 17.68 -12.07
CA VAL A 199 -18.03 17.92 -10.65
C VAL A 199 -17.37 16.70 -10.03
N TRP A 200 -16.19 16.89 -9.45
CA TRP A 200 -15.50 15.91 -8.63
C TRP A 200 -15.59 16.32 -7.17
N ILE A 201 -15.92 15.38 -6.28
CA ILE A 201 -16.00 15.63 -4.84
C ILE A 201 -15.24 14.52 -4.11
N THR A 202 -14.28 14.90 -3.28
CA THR A 202 -13.64 14.01 -2.31
C THR A 202 -13.91 14.57 -0.91
N PRO A 203 -14.60 13.81 -0.03
CA PRO A 203 -14.69 14.16 1.38
C PRO A 203 -13.30 14.06 2.07
N ASN A 204 -13.21 14.50 3.33
CA ASN A 204 -11.97 14.40 4.09
C ASN A 204 -11.79 12.98 4.64
N LEU A 205 -10.60 12.65 5.15
CA LEU A 205 -10.24 11.32 5.67
C LEU A 205 -11.25 10.67 6.63
N CYS A 206 -12.07 11.46 7.33
CA CYS A 206 -13.10 10.90 8.20
C CYS A 206 -14.45 10.73 7.47
N ASN A 207 -14.83 11.70 6.64
CA ASN A 207 -16.10 11.69 5.94
C ASN A 207 -16.10 10.80 4.69
N ASP A 208 -14.93 10.53 4.12
CA ASP A 208 -14.74 9.60 3.00
C ASP A 208 -14.75 8.14 3.46
N MET A 209 -14.67 7.91 4.78
CA MET A 209 -14.61 6.61 5.48
C MET A 209 -13.21 5.98 5.59
N HIS A 210 -12.14 6.69 5.21
CA HIS A 210 -10.78 6.15 5.32
C HIS A 210 -10.35 5.92 6.78
N ASP A 211 -10.53 6.95 7.63
CA ASP A 211 -10.08 6.96 9.04
C ASP A 211 -11.25 6.84 10.03
N CYS A 212 -12.48 6.82 9.53
CA CYS A 212 -13.70 6.83 10.33
C CYS A 212 -14.71 5.81 9.81
N SER A 213 -15.67 5.45 10.66
CA SER A 213 -16.63 4.39 10.34
C SER A 213 -17.49 4.69 9.09
N VAL A 214 -17.97 3.62 8.45
CA VAL A 214 -19.05 3.65 7.45
C VAL A 214 -20.22 4.55 7.88
N SER A 215 -20.61 4.55 9.16
CA SER A 215 -21.72 5.39 9.64
C SER A 215 -21.43 6.89 9.59
N THR A 216 -20.15 7.27 9.69
CA THR A 216 -19.71 8.66 9.56
C THR A 216 -19.87 9.13 8.12
N GLY A 217 -19.36 8.37 7.15
CA GLY A 217 -19.52 8.71 5.74
C GLY A 217 -20.97 8.62 5.26
N ASP A 218 -21.77 7.66 5.76
CA ASP A 218 -23.21 7.60 5.49
C ASP A 218 -23.93 8.86 5.99
N THR A 219 -23.58 9.33 7.19
CA THR A 219 -24.09 10.58 7.76
C THR A 219 -23.67 11.79 6.91
N TRP A 220 -22.44 11.82 6.40
CA TRP A 220 -21.98 12.89 5.53
C TRP A 220 -22.74 12.90 4.20
N LEU A 221 -22.86 11.74 3.54
CA LEU A 221 -23.61 11.57 2.30
C LEU A 221 -25.09 11.92 2.47
N SER A 222 -25.68 11.64 3.63
CA SER A 222 -27.07 12.01 3.96
C SER A 222 -27.32 13.52 3.98
N LYS A 223 -26.27 14.34 4.03
CA LYS A 223 -26.34 15.81 3.96
C LYS A 223 -25.90 16.34 2.60
N ALA A 224 -24.79 15.82 2.07
CA ALA A 224 -24.21 16.25 0.81
C ALA A 224 -25.12 15.91 -0.38
N VAL A 225 -25.59 14.66 -0.47
CA VAL A 225 -26.36 14.20 -1.62
C VAL A 225 -27.71 14.93 -1.74
N PRO A 226 -28.51 15.14 -0.67
CA PRO A 226 -29.73 15.92 -0.80
C PRO A 226 -29.49 17.38 -1.23
N THR A 227 -28.37 17.97 -0.81
CA THR A 227 -27.98 19.32 -1.25
C THR A 227 -27.75 19.36 -2.77
N ILE A 228 -27.05 18.37 -3.31
CA ILE A 228 -26.82 18.23 -4.76
C ILE A 228 -28.15 17.99 -5.50
N LEU A 229 -28.97 17.04 -5.03
CA LEU A 229 -30.23 16.68 -5.68
C LEU A 229 -31.29 17.78 -5.62
N ALA A 230 -31.22 18.68 -4.63
CA ALA A 230 -32.10 19.84 -4.53
C ALA A 230 -31.66 21.02 -5.42
N SER A 231 -30.45 20.98 -5.98
CA SER A 231 -29.93 22.04 -6.84
C SER A 231 -30.68 22.13 -8.17
N SER A 232 -30.55 23.28 -8.84
CA SER A 232 -31.10 23.47 -10.19
C SER A 232 -30.55 22.47 -11.22
N ALA A 233 -29.35 21.94 -11.01
CA ALA A 233 -28.77 20.92 -11.87
C ALA A 233 -29.61 19.63 -11.91
N PHE A 234 -30.25 19.22 -10.80
CA PHE A 234 -31.09 18.02 -10.76
C PHE A 234 -32.58 18.32 -10.88
N THR A 235 -33.01 19.54 -10.53
CA THR A 235 -34.44 19.92 -10.56
C THR A 235 -34.86 20.55 -11.90
N ALA A 236 -33.92 21.09 -12.67
CA ALA A 236 -34.21 21.78 -13.94
C ALA A 236 -33.36 21.29 -15.13
N GLN A 237 -32.27 20.55 -14.89
CA GLN A 237 -31.35 20.08 -15.93
C GLN A 237 -31.17 18.55 -15.84
N ASN A 238 -30.61 17.94 -16.89
CA ASN A 238 -30.35 16.51 -16.92
C ASN A 238 -29.00 16.21 -16.27
N SER A 239 -29.01 15.70 -15.04
CA SER A 239 -27.78 15.43 -14.28
C SER A 239 -27.66 13.99 -13.80
N LEU A 240 -26.42 13.54 -13.66
CA LEU A 240 -26.04 12.25 -13.10
C LEU A 240 -25.17 12.46 -11.86
N LEU A 241 -25.42 11.72 -10.79
CA LEU A 241 -24.54 11.59 -9.64
C LEU A 241 -24.05 10.14 -9.56
N MET A 242 -22.74 9.97 -9.50
CA MET A 242 -22.05 8.70 -9.35
C MET A 242 -21.35 8.71 -7.99
N ILE A 243 -21.56 7.68 -7.20
CA ILE A 243 -20.89 7.49 -5.91
C ILE A 243 -20.15 6.16 -5.99
N THR A 244 -18.84 6.18 -5.75
CA THR A 244 -17.99 4.99 -5.76
C THR A 244 -17.00 5.02 -4.60
N TRP A 245 -16.43 3.87 -4.28
CA TRP A 245 -15.27 3.75 -3.41
C TRP A 245 -14.03 3.53 -4.27
N ASP A 246 -12.88 3.96 -3.79
CA ASP A 246 -11.58 3.87 -4.47
C ASP A 246 -11.04 2.43 -4.47
N GLU A 247 -11.18 1.70 -3.37
CA GLU A 247 -10.79 0.29 -3.23
C GLU A 247 -11.48 -0.37 -2.02
N ASP A 248 -11.34 -1.69 -1.92
CA ASP A 248 -11.71 -2.43 -0.72
C ASP A 248 -10.52 -2.60 0.25
N ASP A 249 -10.73 -3.27 1.38
CA ASP A 249 -9.72 -3.49 2.43
C ASP A 249 -8.59 -4.47 2.05
N GLY A 250 -8.20 -4.53 0.76
CA GLY A 250 -7.08 -5.33 0.26
C GLY A 250 -7.46 -6.74 -0.19
N SER A 251 -8.72 -6.97 -0.56
CA SER A 251 -9.15 -8.27 -1.08
C SER A 251 -8.70 -8.47 -2.52
N ALA A 252 -8.44 -9.73 -2.91
CA ALA A 252 -8.08 -10.06 -4.30
C ALA A 252 -9.18 -9.72 -5.32
N SER A 253 -10.43 -9.52 -4.88
CA SER A 253 -11.53 -9.12 -5.76
C SER A 253 -11.65 -7.61 -5.95
N ASN A 254 -11.00 -6.83 -5.08
CA ASN A 254 -11.08 -5.38 -4.98
C ASN A 254 -12.49 -4.83 -5.22
N LYS A 255 -13.50 -5.48 -4.63
CA LYS A 255 -14.89 -5.29 -5.03
C LYS A 255 -15.50 -4.17 -4.21
N VAL A 256 -15.91 -3.11 -4.88
CA VAL A 256 -16.41 -1.88 -4.25
C VAL A 256 -17.86 -1.58 -4.60
N ALA A 257 -18.53 -0.79 -3.76
CA ALA A 257 -19.87 -0.30 -4.08
C ALA A 257 -19.80 0.81 -5.15
N THR A 258 -20.74 0.81 -6.10
CA THR A 258 -20.89 1.91 -7.06
C THR A 258 -22.36 2.15 -7.36
N ILE A 259 -22.84 3.36 -7.07
CA ILE A 259 -24.25 3.74 -7.13
C ILE A 259 -24.43 4.87 -8.15
N MET A 260 -25.42 4.70 -9.01
CA MET A 260 -25.85 5.69 -10.01
C MET A 260 -27.14 6.33 -9.52
N VAL A 261 -27.17 7.67 -9.44
CA VAL A 261 -28.29 8.46 -8.93
C VAL A 261 -28.66 9.51 -9.96
N GLY A 262 -29.94 9.52 -10.36
CA GLY A 262 -30.44 10.54 -11.29
C GLY A 262 -31.82 10.19 -11.85
N PRO A 263 -32.51 11.15 -12.46
CA PRO A 263 -33.86 10.95 -12.99
C PRO A 263 -33.90 10.01 -14.21
N THR A 264 -32.79 9.87 -14.94
CA THR A 264 -32.66 8.98 -16.09
C THR A 264 -32.13 7.60 -15.73
N VAL A 265 -31.68 7.40 -14.49
CA VAL A 265 -31.25 6.10 -13.98
C VAL A 265 -32.48 5.26 -13.70
N THR A 266 -32.49 4.04 -14.22
CA THR A 266 -33.60 3.09 -14.00
C THR A 266 -33.73 2.79 -12.51
N ALA A 267 -34.87 3.14 -11.92
CA ALA A 267 -35.11 3.01 -10.48
C ALA A 267 -34.97 1.55 -10.02
N GLY A 268 -34.23 1.34 -8.93
CA GLY A 268 -33.95 0.02 -8.35
C GLY A 268 -33.10 -0.91 -9.23
N TYR A 269 -32.51 -0.43 -10.33
CA TYR A 269 -31.77 -1.29 -11.25
C TYR A 269 -30.51 -1.89 -10.59
N ARG A 270 -30.20 -3.13 -10.97
CA ARG A 270 -29.04 -3.89 -10.47
C ARG A 270 -28.26 -4.43 -11.65
N SER A 271 -27.14 -3.79 -11.95
CA SER A 271 -26.28 -4.30 -13.01
C SER A 271 -25.40 -5.43 -12.50
N THR A 272 -25.32 -6.52 -13.25
CA THR A 272 -24.40 -7.64 -13.03
C THR A 272 -23.20 -7.61 -13.97
N THR A 273 -23.19 -6.66 -14.90
CA THR A 273 -22.07 -6.42 -15.82
C THR A 273 -20.81 -6.11 -15.01
N ALA A 274 -19.68 -6.67 -15.45
CA ALA A 274 -18.39 -6.41 -14.83
C ALA A 274 -17.91 -5.00 -15.18
N TYR A 275 -17.66 -4.19 -14.16
CA TYR A 275 -17.18 -2.82 -14.30
C TYR A 275 -15.93 -2.56 -13.46
N THR A 276 -15.22 -1.51 -13.83
CA THR A 276 -14.09 -0.96 -13.08
C THR A 276 -14.10 0.56 -13.08
N HIS A 277 -13.13 1.21 -12.44
CA HIS A 277 -12.94 2.67 -12.53
C HIS A 277 -12.85 3.19 -13.97
N TYR A 278 -12.24 2.42 -14.85
CA TYR A 278 -12.20 2.74 -16.28
C TYR A 278 -13.59 2.75 -16.92
N SER A 279 -14.53 1.94 -16.42
CA SER A 279 -15.92 1.92 -16.89
C SER A 279 -16.70 3.16 -16.47
N LEU A 280 -16.43 3.69 -15.28
CA LEU A 280 -17.04 4.91 -14.77
C LEU A 280 -16.52 6.14 -15.54
N LEU A 281 -15.21 6.21 -15.79
CA LEU A 281 -14.60 7.18 -16.70
C LEU A 281 -15.19 7.07 -18.11
N ARG A 282 -15.25 5.85 -18.66
CA ARG A 282 -15.81 5.59 -19.99
C ARG A 282 -17.26 6.04 -20.13
N THR A 283 -18.03 6.00 -19.04
CA THR A 283 -19.42 6.47 -19.01
C THR A 283 -19.49 8.00 -19.17
N ILE A 284 -18.59 8.74 -18.50
CA ILE A 284 -18.46 10.20 -18.66
C ILE A 284 -18.09 10.55 -20.10
N GLU A 285 -17.07 9.88 -20.64
CA GLU A 285 -16.62 10.08 -22.02
C GLU A 285 -17.74 9.84 -23.02
N THR A 286 -18.50 8.75 -22.84
CA THR A 286 -19.60 8.38 -23.73
C THR A 286 -20.73 9.40 -23.69
N SER A 287 -21.09 9.93 -22.51
CA SER A 287 -22.12 10.97 -22.35
C SER A 287 -21.82 12.21 -23.20
N TRP A 288 -20.55 12.63 -23.23
CA TRP A 288 -20.12 13.87 -23.89
C TRP A 288 -19.40 13.67 -25.23
N GLY A 289 -19.29 12.42 -25.70
CA GLY A 289 -18.58 12.09 -26.94
C GLY A 289 -17.09 12.41 -26.88
N LEU A 290 -16.47 12.30 -25.71
CA LEU A 290 -15.03 12.53 -25.52
C LEU A 290 -14.23 11.34 -26.07
N PRO A 291 -13.02 11.56 -26.61
CA PRO A 291 -12.11 10.47 -26.91
C PRO A 291 -11.68 9.78 -25.60
N SER A 292 -11.44 8.47 -25.69
CA SER A 292 -10.78 7.73 -24.61
C SER A 292 -9.36 8.28 -24.39
N LEU A 293 -8.96 8.42 -23.14
CA LEU A 293 -7.64 8.87 -22.72
C LEU A 293 -6.58 7.78 -22.97
N THR A 294 -6.93 6.52 -22.73
CA THR A 294 -6.02 5.37 -22.88
C THR A 294 -6.72 4.14 -23.45
N ALA A 295 -5.96 3.05 -23.61
CA ALA A 295 -6.53 1.76 -24.00
C ALA A 295 -7.41 1.13 -22.90
N ASN A 296 -7.22 1.49 -21.63
CA ASN A 296 -7.95 0.87 -20.51
C ASN A 296 -9.41 1.31 -20.52
N ASP A 297 -9.67 2.62 -20.53
CA ASP A 297 -10.98 3.24 -20.68
C ASP A 297 -11.56 3.03 -22.08
N GLY A 298 -10.74 3.08 -23.13
CA GLY A 298 -11.16 2.73 -24.49
C GLY A 298 -11.66 1.28 -24.64
N GLY A 299 -11.13 0.36 -23.84
CA GLY A 299 -11.55 -1.06 -23.78
C GLY A 299 -12.63 -1.36 -22.74
N ALA A 300 -12.94 -0.42 -21.86
CA ALA A 300 -13.92 -0.61 -20.80
C ALA A 300 -15.37 -0.52 -21.32
N SER A 301 -16.28 -1.23 -20.67
CA SER A 301 -17.71 -1.13 -20.97
C SER A 301 -18.29 0.11 -20.29
N SER A 302 -18.93 1.00 -21.05
CA SER A 302 -19.73 2.08 -20.43
C SER A 302 -20.90 1.49 -19.63
N MET A 303 -21.29 2.15 -18.55
CA MET A 303 -22.41 1.78 -17.68
C MET A 303 -23.77 2.17 -18.29
N SER A 304 -23.93 1.93 -19.59
CA SER A 304 -25.09 2.32 -20.40
C SER A 304 -26.38 1.60 -20.02
N ASP A 305 -26.28 0.41 -19.44
CA ASP A 305 -27.39 -0.44 -19.02
C ASP A 305 -28.17 0.11 -17.81
N PHE A 306 -27.61 1.10 -17.10
CA PHE A 306 -28.32 1.85 -16.06
C PHE A 306 -29.44 2.74 -16.63
N PHE A 307 -29.43 2.98 -17.94
CA PHE A 307 -30.33 3.91 -18.63
C PHE A 307 -31.22 3.14 -19.62
N GLY A 308 -32.54 3.39 -19.64
CA GLY A 308 -33.44 2.76 -20.62
C GLY A 308 -34.84 2.35 -20.15
N GLY A 309 -35.22 2.56 -18.88
CA GLY A 309 -36.61 2.38 -18.43
C GLY A 309 -37.45 3.66 -18.58
N ALA A 310 -38.62 3.58 -19.22
CA ALA A 310 -39.57 4.70 -19.26
C ALA A 310 -39.98 5.14 -17.83
N PRO A 311 -40.13 6.45 -17.54
CA PRO A 311 -40.47 6.92 -16.20
C PRO A 311 -41.92 6.56 -15.86
N THR A 312 -42.14 5.66 -14.91
CA THR A 312 -43.45 5.52 -14.25
C THR A 312 -43.62 6.61 -13.18
N PRO A 313 -44.76 7.33 -13.13
CA PRO A 313 -44.97 8.39 -12.16
C PRO A 313 -45.04 7.84 -10.73
N SER A 314 -44.33 8.52 -9.83
CA SER A 314 -44.18 8.24 -8.41
C SER A 314 -45.54 8.24 -7.67
N PRO A 315 -45.87 7.23 -6.83
CA PRO A 315 -46.92 7.41 -5.83
C PRO A 315 -46.38 8.27 -4.68
N SER A 316 -47.20 9.20 -4.20
CA SER A 316 -46.91 10.13 -3.10
C SER A 316 -46.50 9.42 -1.80
N PRO A 317 -45.76 10.07 -0.88
CA PRO A 317 -45.30 9.43 0.34
C PRO A 317 -46.46 9.17 1.30
N VAL A 318 -46.67 7.91 1.67
CA VAL A 318 -47.51 7.55 2.81
C VAL A 318 -46.66 7.68 4.07
N ILE A 319 -47.07 8.59 4.97
CA ILE A 319 -46.52 8.70 6.32
C ILE A 319 -47.13 7.56 7.16
N LEU A 320 -46.29 6.72 7.78
CA LEU A 320 -46.69 5.82 8.87
C LEU A 320 -45.69 5.89 10.03
N PRO A 321 -46.14 5.77 11.30
CA PRO A 321 -45.44 6.31 12.46
C PRO A 321 -44.51 5.29 13.16
N SER A 322 -43.54 5.83 13.90
CA SER A 322 -42.58 5.10 14.75
C SER A 322 -43.23 4.12 15.73
N PRO A 323 -42.63 2.94 15.97
CA PRO A 323 -42.97 2.10 17.11
C PRO A 323 -42.10 2.39 18.34
N SER A 324 -42.77 2.63 19.47
CA SER A 324 -42.21 2.59 20.84
C SER A 324 -42.01 1.13 21.30
N PRO A 325 -41.16 0.87 22.32
CA PRO A 325 -40.64 -0.46 22.62
C PRO A 325 -41.58 -1.27 23.55
N SER A 326 -41.57 -2.60 23.44
CA SER A 326 -42.16 -3.46 24.47
C SER A 326 -41.50 -4.85 24.58
N SER A 327 -41.06 -5.13 25.82
CA SER A 327 -40.98 -6.35 26.63
C SER A 327 -40.40 -7.69 26.11
N SER A 328 -39.39 -8.16 26.86
CA SER A 328 -38.96 -9.57 26.98
C SER A 328 -40.04 -10.52 27.53
N PRO A 329 -39.85 -11.83 27.33
CA PRO A 329 -39.85 -12.75 28.49
C PRO A 329 -38.70 -13.80 28.50
N SER A 330 -38.41 -14.27 29.71
CA SER A 330 -37.37 -15.22 30.15
C SER A 330 -37.65 -16.71 29.81
N PRO A 331 -36.66 -17.64 30.00
CA PRO A 331 -36.61 -18.98 29.39
C PRO A 331 -37.01 -20.16 30.31
N SER A 332 -37.18 -21.35 29.72
CA SER A 332 -37.23 -22.66 30.42
C SER A 332 -37.03 -23.85 29.43
N PRO A 333 -36.70 -25.09 29.89
CA PRO A 333 -35.35 -25.66 29.73
C PRO A 333 -35.26 -27.02 28.98
N SER A 334 -34.02 -27.34 28.54
CA SER A 334 -33.28 -28.64 28.38
C SER A 334 -34.01 -29.96 28.00
N PRO A 335 -33.36 -30.90 27.27
CA PRO A 335 -32.35 -31.78 27.91
C PRO A 335 -31.14 -32.23 27.07
N SER A 336 -30.10 -32.66 27.80
CA SER A 336 -28.86 -33.32 27.37
C SER A 336 -29.05 -34.69 26.68
N PRO A 337 -27.96 -35.19 26.06
CA PRO A 337 -27.59 -36.60 26.22
C PRO A 337 -26.16 -36.80 26.75
N SER A 338 -26.03 -37.81 27.63
CA SER A 338 -24.81 -38.32 28.28
C SER A 338 -24.11 -39.42 27.43
N PRO A 339 -22.86 -39.83 27.76
CA PRO A 339 -21.93 -40.53 26.87
C PRO A 339 -21.77 -42.05 27.15
N SER A 340 -21.17 -42.79 26.22
CA SER A 340 -20.48 -44.09 26.44
C SER A 340 -19.92 -44.68 25.12
N PRO A 341 -18.96 -45.64 25.15
CA PRO A 341 -17.69 -45.65 25.87
C PRO A 341 -16.49 -46.08 24.98
N SER A 342 -15.29 -45.95 25.53
CA SER A 342 -13.99 -46.38 24.99
C SER A 342 -13.77 -47.90 25.09
N PRO A 343 -12.88 -48.49 24.26
CA PRO A 343 -12.00 -49.56 24.76
C PRO A 343 -10.51 -49.32 24.44
N SER A 344 -9.66 -49.78 25.36
CA SER A 344 -8.18 -49.77 25.31
C SER A 344 -7.69 -51.22 25.61
N PRO A 345 -6.38 -51.55 25.64
CA PRO A 345 -5.47 -51.87 24.51
C PRO A 345 -4.78 -53.25 24.69
N SER A 346 -3.94 -53.69 23.72
CA SER A 346 -2.79 -54.63 23.90
C SER A 346 -2.08 -54.97 22.56
N PRO A 347 -0.83 -55.49 22.53
CA PRO A 347 0.43 -54.88 22.99
C PRO A 347 1.52 -54.87 21.88
N ASN A 348 2.63 -54.18 22.17
CA ASN A 348 3.84 -53.97 21.34
C ASN A 348 4.59 -55.26 20.97
N PRO A 349 5.42 -55.29 19.89
CA PRO A 349 6.87 -55.18 20.11
C PRO A 349 7.65 -54.40 19.02
N SER A 350 8.84 -53.91 19.41
CA SER A 350 9.87 -53.23 18.59
C SER A 350 11.22 -53.96 18.79
N PRO A 351 12.37 -53.69 18.08
CA PRO A 351 12.64 -52.92 16.84
C PRO A 351 13.66 -53.54 15.81
N SER A 352 13.90 -52.79 14.70
CA SER A 352 15.13 -52.61 13.85
C SER A 352 15.42 -53.47 12.59
N PRO A 353 16.16 -52.97 11.55
CA PRO A 353 16.27 -51.58 11.01
C PRO A 353 16.36 -51.42 9.44
N SER A 354 16.08 -50.19 8.95
CA SER A 354 16.55 -49.46 7.71
C SER A 354 16.22 -49.94 6.28
N PRO A 355 16.27 -49.08 5.21
CA PRO A 355 16.71 -47.66 5.12
C PRO A 355 15.74 -46.65 4.39
N SER A 356 16.13 -45.37 4.45
CA SER A 356 15.50 -44.09 4.05
C SER A 356 14.78 -43.93 2.69
N PRO A 357 13.86 -42.95 2.64
CA PRO A 357 13.91 -41.84 1.67
C PRO A 357 14.19 -40.50 2.36
N GLY A 358 14.85 -39.59 1.64
CA GLY A 358 15.48 -38.36 2.14
C GLY A 358 14.54 -37.30 2.75
N PRO A 359 15.12 -36.30 3.44
CA PRO A 359 14.36 -35.36 4.25
C PRO A 359 13.61 -34.34 3.39
N THR A 360 12.30 -34.30 3.57
CA THR A 360 11.51 -33.05 3.53
C THR A 360 12.14 -32.01 4.46
N PRO A 361 12.16 -30.71 4.10
CA PRO A 361 12.64 -29.66 5.00
C PRO A 361 11.77 -29.64 6.26
N SER A 362 12.40 -29.84 7.42
CA SER A 362 11.77 -29.73 8.73
C SER A 362 11.41 -28.27 9.06
N PRO A 363 10.37 -28.04 9.88
CA PRO A 363 10.12 -26.75 10.53
C PRO A 363 11.33 -26.35 11.38
N ASN A 364 11.63 -25.05 11.41
CA ASN A 364 12.74 -24.41 12.11
C ASN A 364 12.89 -24.96 13.56
N PRO A 365 14.04 -25.52 13.97
CA PRO A 365 14.27 -25.84 15.39
C PRO A 365 14.31 -24.52 16.17
N GLY A 366 13.43 -24.38 17.18
CA GLY A 366 13.22 -23.11 17.91
C GLY A 366 14.51 -22.42 18.36
N ALA A 367 14.50 -21.09 18.31
CA ALA A 367 15.68 -20.26 18.56
C ALA A 367 16.32 -20.58 19.93
N GLY A 368 17.61 -20.90 19.92
CA GLY A 368 18.41 -21.10 21.12
C GLY A 368 18.94 -19.77 21.66
N PHE A 369 19.07 -19.65 22.99
CA PHE A 369 19.68 -18.49 23.61
C PHE A 369 21.21 -18.44 23.42
N PRO A 370 21.82 -17.25 23.35
CA PRO A 370 21.21 -15.92 23.50
C PRO A 370 20.49 -15.45 22.22
N ILE A 371 19.37 -14.76 22.38
CA ILE A 371 18.61 -14.13 21.28
C ILE A 371 18.83 -12.62 21.38
N ARG A 372 19.48 -12.04 20.36
CA ARG A 372 19.55 -10.59 20.19
C ARG A 372 18.29 -10.09 19.49
N ALA A 373 17.54 -9.21 20.14
CA ALA A 373 16.31 -8.66 19.60
C ALA A 373 16.28 -7.13 19.75
N SER A 374 15.54 -6.44 18.88
CA SER A 374 15.38 -4.99 18.95
C SER A 374 13.91 -4.59 19.00
N PHE A 375 13.59 -3.62 19.86
CA PHE A 375 12.26 -3.00 19.87
C PHE A 375 12.02 -2.24 18.56
N TYR A 376 10.89 -2.52 17.93
CA TYR A 376 10.54 -2.04 16.61
C TYR A 376 9.16 -1.40 16.64
N TYR A 377 9.02 -0.24 16.02
CA TYR A 377 7.82 0.57 16.07
C TYR A 377 7.25 0.73 14.65
N PRO A 378 6.28 -0.11 14.26
CA PRO A 378 5.62 -0.04 12.96
C PRO A 378 4.55 1.07 13.00
N TRP A 379 4.91 2.28 13.40
CA TRP A 379 3.98 3.41 13.57
C TRP A 379 4.02 4.40 12.42
N PHE A 380 4.85 4.16 11.42
CA PHE A 380 5.03 5.13 10.35
C PHE A 380 4.06 4.82 9.20
N PRO A 381 3.43 5.84 8.61
CA PRO A 381 3.80 7.25 8.69
C PRO A 381 3.20 8.04 9.86
N GLU A 382 2.29 7.46 10.66
CA GLU A 382 1.55 8.19 11.71
C GLU A 382 2.47 8.84 12.74
N ALA A 383 3.58 8.20 13.07
CA ALA A 383 4.52 8.70 14.04
C ALA A 383 5.38 9.86 13.52
N TRP A 384 5.39 10.17 12.21
CA TRP A 384 6.11 11.35 11.69
C TRP A 384 5.45 12.67 12.03
N THR A 385 4.18 12.67 12.43
CA THR A 385 3.50 13.88 12.87
C THR A 385 2.76 13.61 14.17
N GLN A 386 3.26 14.15 15.27
CA GLN A 386 2.59 14.05 16.56
C GLN A 386 2.57 15.41 17.25
N GLN A 387 1.50 15.70 17.99
CA GLN A 387 1.38 16.92 18.81
C GLN A 387 1.63 18.22 18.03
N GLY A 388 1.29 18.23 16.73
CA GLY A 388 1.50 19.40 15.85
C GLY A 388 2.95 19.61 15.39
N VAL A 389 3.85 18.67 15.64
CA VAL A 389 5.26 18.74 15.19
C VAL A 389 5.49 17.72 14.06
N SER A 390 6.06 18.20 12.96
CA SER A 390 6.41 17.41 11.77
C SER A 390 7.72 17.91 11.15
N PRO A 391 8.70 17.04 10.84
CA PRO A 391 8.74 15.63 11.25
C PRO A 391 8.93 15.50 12.77
N TYR A 392 8.26 14.54 13.40
CA TYR A 392 8.33 14.26 14.85
C TYR A 392 9.58 13.46 15.19
N THR A 393 10.75 14.04 14.89
CA THR A 393 12.05 13.48 15.25
C THR A 393 13.11 14.58 15.35
N LEU A 394 14.19 14.31 16.08
CA LEU A 394 15.39 15.15 16.15
C LEU A 394 16.49 14.71 15.18
N TYR A 395 16.27 13.62 14.44
CA TYR A 395 17.27 12.98 13.58
C TYR A 395 16.75 12.81 12.14
N ASN A 396 17.64 12.50 11.19
CA ASN A 396 17.27 12.34 9.78
C ASN A 396 17.56 10.90 9.33
N PRO A 397 16.54 10.02 9.28
CA PRO A 397 16.67 8.66 8.77
C PRO A 397 17.20 8.68 7.33
N VAL A 398 18.10 7.75 6.99
CA VAL A 398 18.61 7.59 5.62
C VAL A 398 17.49 7.15 4.68
N ALA A 399 16.57 6.31 5.16
CA ALA A 399 15.37 5.91 4.42
C ALA A 399 14.32 7.03 4.28
N GLY A 400 14.57 8.21 4.84
CA GLY A 400 13.64 9.34 4.86
C GLY A 400 12.46 9.12 5.81
N PHE A 401 11.40 9.91 5.64
CA PHE A 401 10.17 9.77 6.41
C PHE A 401 9.25 8.76 5.72
N TYR A 402 9.47 7.49 6.06
CA TYR A 402 8.94 6.32 5.35
C TYR A 402 7.57 5.83 5.87
N ASP A 403 6.99 4.84 5.20
CA ASP A 403 5.78 4.12 5.63
C ASP A 403 6.15 2.70 6.10
N SER A 404 5.76 2.32 7.32
CA SER A 404 6.01 0.99 7.89
C SER A 404 5.17 -0.13 7.28
N SER A 405 4.31 0.16 6.31
CA SER A 405 3.63 -0.82 5.46
C SER A 405 4.36 -1.11 4.15
N ASP A 406 5.40 -0.34 3.79
CA ASP A 406 6.19 -0.59 2.59
C ASP A 406 7.04 -1.86 2.74
N MET A 407 6.76 -2.86 1.90
CA MET A 407 7.48 -4.13 1.89
C MET A 407 8.97 -3.98 1.55
N ASN A 408 9.35 -3.00 0.73
CA ASN A 408 10.76 -2.72 0.44
C ASN A 408 11.46 -2.15 1.66
N LEU A 409 10.78 -1.27 2.41
CA LEU A 409 11.29 -0.78 3.67
C LEU A 409 11.40 -1.91 4.71
N ILE A 410 10.38 -2.74 4.87
CA ILE A 410 10.36 -3.85 5.84
C ILE A 410 11.52 -4.81 5.55
N THR A 411 11.69 -5.24 4.30
CA THR A 411 12.81 -6.12 3.91
C THR A 411 14.17 -5.44 4.08
N SER A 412 14.25 -4.14 3.79
CA SER A 412 15.42 -3.31 4.05
C SER A 412 15.77 -3.22 5.54
N HIS A 413 14.78 -3.04 6.42
CA HIS A 413 14.96 -3.04 7.87
C HIS A 413 15.40 -4.40 8.40
N ILE A 414 14.79 -5.49 7.92
CA ILE A 414 15.20 -6.86 8.26
C ILE A 414 16.66 -7.07 7.88
N SER A 415 17.07 -6.65 6.68
CA SER A 415 18.48 -6.78 6.25
C SER A 415 19.46 -6.01 7.16
N ARG A 416 19.08 -4.80 7.60
CA ARG A 416 19.86 -3.96 8.54
C ARG A 416 19.96 -4.60 9.92
N MET A 417 18.86 -5.14 10.42
CA MET A 417 18.82 -5.84 11.71
C MET A 417 19.65 -7.13 11.65
N GLN A 418 19.51 -7.93 10.58
CA GLN A 418 20.33 -9.12 10.37
C GLN A 418 21.82 -8.77 10.24
N TYR A 419 22.15 -7.69 9.53
CA TYR A 419 23.52 -7.16 9.49
C TYR A 419 24.03 -6.88 10.91
N ALA A 420 23.27 -6.19 11.73
CA ALA A 420 23.61 -5.90 13.13
C ALA A 420 23.60 -7.14 14.06
N GLY A 421 23.40 -8.36 13.55
CA GLY A 421 23.30 -9.58 14.34
C GLY A 421 22.04 -9.62 15.22
N VAL A 422 21.01 -8.84 14.90
CA VAL A 422 19.69 -8.90 15.53
C VAL A 422 18.91 -10.02 14.85
N HIS A 423 18.46 -10.99 15.66
CA HIS A 423 17.77 -12.19 15.22
C HIS A 423 16.25 -12.00 15.16
N ALA A 424 15.71 -11.11 15.99
CA ALA A 424 14.29 -10.86 16.05
C ALA A 424 13.91 -9.39 16.27
N GLY A 425 12.79 -8.98 15.67
CA GLY A 425 12.16 -7.69 15.93
C GLY A 425 11.01 -7.84 16.92
N ILE A 426 10.93 -6.94 17.90
CA ILE A 426 9.86 -6.88 18.90
C ILE A 426 8.92 -5.73 18.51
N ALA A 427 7.89 -6.05 17.72
CA ALA A 427 7.02 -5.06 17.09
C ALA A 427 5.94 -4.55 18.04
N SER A 428 5.91 -3.24 18.30
CA SER A 428 4.83 -2.57 19.05
C SER A 428 3.46 -2.90 18.47
N TRP A 429 2.55 -3.41 19.31
CA TRP A 429 1.21 -3.87 18.93
C TRP A 429 0.16 -3.26 19.85
N TRP A 430 -0.84 -2.58 19.28
CA TRP A 430 -1.80 -1.71 20.00
C TRP A 430 -3.23 -2.25 20.07
N GLY A 431 -3.41 -3.55 19.94
CA GLY A 431 -4.73 -4.17 19.96
C GLY A 431 -5.26 -4.51 18.58
N ARG A 432 -6.26 -5.40 18.53
CA ARG A 432 -6.94 -5.80 17.30
C ARG A 432 -7.49 -4.60 16.53
N GLY A 433 -7.27 -4.59 15.22
CA GLY A 433 -7.75 -3.53 14.31
C GLY A 433 -6.99 -2.21 14.42
N SER A 434 -5.93 -2.15 15.25
CA SER A 434 -5.02 -1.00 15.25
C SER A 434 -4.14 -1.01 13.99
N LYS A 435 -3.54 0.13 13.66
CA LYS A 435 -2.62 0.22 12.53
C LYS A 435 -1.37 -0.66 12.69
N THR A 436 -0.95 -0.91 13.93
CA THR A 436 0.16 -1.84 14.17
C THR A 436 -0.27 -3.28 14.02
N ASP A 437 -1.53 -3.60 14.30
CA ASP A 437 -2.12 -4.92 14.06
C ASP A 437 -2.15 -5.27 12.58
N SER A 438 -2.58 -4.34 11.71
CA SER A 438 -2.58 -4.54 10.26
C SER A 438 -1.17 -4.66 9.66
N ARG A 439 -0.14 -4.18 10.35
CA ARG A 439 1.27 -4.28 9.92
C ARG A 439 1.92 -5.61 10.31
N VAL A 440 1.40 -6.35 11.29
CA VAL A 440 2.00 -7.64 11.72
C VAL A 440 2.12 -8.65 10.58
N PRO A 441 1.08 -8.89 9.75
CA PRO A 441 1.22 -9.79 8.60
C PRO A 441 2.31 -9.38 7.60
N LEU A 442 2.49 -8.08 7.38
CA LEU A 442 3.52 -7.55 6.46
C LEU A 442 4.93 -7.79 7.01
N LEU A 443 5.13 -7.58 8.31
CA LEU A 443 6.39 -7.87 9.00
C LEU A 443 6.75 -9.36 8.87
N LEU A 444 5.80 -10.25 9.19
CA LEU A 444 5.98 -11.70 9.07
C LEU A 444 6.25 -12.12 7.62
N LEU A 445 5.55 -11.52 6.65
CA LEU A 445 5.78 -11.78 5.23
C LEU A 445 7.18 -11.33 4.80
N GLY A 446 7.63 -10.16 5.23
CA GLY A 446 8.97 -9.62 4.90
C GLY A 446 10.11 -10.48 5.44
N ALA A 447 9.85 -11.26 6.48
CA ALA A 447 10.81 -12.21 7.04
C ALA A 447 10.85 -13.56 6.31
N THR A 448 9.91 -13.83 5.39
CA THR A 448 9.84 -15.10 4.66
C THR A 448 11.12 -15.35 3.87
N GLY A 449 11.72 -16.53 4.04
CA GLY A 449 12.98 -16.91 3.39
C GLY A 449 14.24 -16.31 4.04
N THR A 450 14.08 -15.59 5.15
CA THR A 450 15.19 -15.11 5.98
C THR A 450 15.30 -15.96 7.26
N SER A 451 16.35 -15.74 8.04
CA SER A 451 16.49 -16.29 9.40
C SER A 451 15.96 -15.34 10.48
N PHE A 452 15.26 -14.28 10.09
CA PHE A 452 14.74 -13.26 11.00
C PHE A 452 13.34 -13.65 11.47
N ASP A 453 13.07 -13.41 12.75
CA ASP A 453 11.77 -13.66 13.35
C ASP A 453 11.13 -12.36 13.88
N TRP A 454 9.81 -12.34 13.93
CA TRP A 454 9.06 -11.28 14.60
C TRP A 454 8.35 -11.79 15.84
N THR A 455 8.28 -10.95 16.86
CA THR A 455 7.38 -11.11 18.01
C THR A 455 6.70 -9.78 18.30
N LEU A 456 5.68 -9.79 19.15
CA LEU A 456 4.91 -8.60 19.48
C LEU A 456 5.36 -8.01 20.82
N TYR A 457 5.31 -6.69 20.90
CA TYR A 457 5.32 -5.93 22.14
C TYR A 457 3.89 -5.46 22.43
N TYR A 458 3.21 -6.13 23.35
CA TYR A 458 1.84 -5.83 23.73
C TYR A 458 1.79 -4.51 24.50
N GLU A 459 1.19 -3.47 23.90
CA GLU A 459 1.09 -2.11 24.43
C GLU A 459 -0.23 -1.74 25.14
N PRO A 460 -1.40 -2.36 24.81
CA PRO A 460 -2.66 -1.96 25.41
C PRO A 460 -2.67 -2.03 26.94
N ALA A 461 -3.31 -1.06 27.58
CA ALA A 461 -3.57 -1.13 29.01
C ALA A 461 -4.61 -2.23 29.33
N ILE A 462 -4.35 -3.03 30.36
CA ILE A 462 -5.21 -4.14 30.79
C ILE A 462 -6.38 -3.62 31.62
N THR A 463 -7.35 -3.01 30.95
CA THR A 463 -8.59 -2.50 31.58
C THR A 463 -9.64 -3.60 31.80
N GLY A 464 -9.59 -4.68 31.01
CA GLY A 464 -10.52 -5.82 31.09
C GLY A 464 -9.98 -7.05 31.85
N GLY A 465 -8.83 -6.93 32.52
CA GLY A 465 -8.22 -8.03 33.28
C GLY A 465 -7.89 -9.27 32.43
N SER A 466 -7.93 -10.45 33.06
CA SER A 466 -7.57 -11.72 32.41
C SER A 466 -8.45 -12.09 31.22
N THR A 467 -9.70 -11.61 31.17
CA THR A 467 -10.62 -11.90 30.06
C THR A 467 -10.20 -11.17 28.78
N GLN A 468 -9.78 -9.90 28.89
CA GLN A 468 -9.25 -9.17 27.74
C GLN A 468 -7.97 -9.83 27.23
N ILE A 469 -7.04 -10.16 28.15
CA ILE A 469 -5.81 -10.89 27.82
C ILE A 469 -6.14 -12.20 27.09
N ALA A 470 -7.12 -12.96 27.58
CA ALA A 470 -7.47 -14.23 26.97
C ALA A 470 -7.97 -14.08 25.52
N LEU A 471 -8.76 -13.03 25.25
CA LEU A 471 -9.24 -12.71 23.90
C LEU A 471 -8.08 -12.32 22.98
N ASP A 472 -7.17 -11.47 23.45
CA ASP A 472 -6.04 -11.00 22.66
C ASP A 472 -5.02 -12.10 22.41
N LEU A 473 -4.72 -12.95 23.40
CA LEU A 473 -3.85 -14.12 23.23
C LEU A 473 -4.46 -15.11 22.22
N SER A 474 -5.76 -15.36 22.29
CA SER A 474 -6.45 -16.22 21.31
C SER A 474 -6.37 -15.63 19.90
N TYR A 475 -6.51 -14.32 19.78
CA TYR A 475 -6.41 -13.59 18.52
C TYR A 475 -4.99 -13.67 17.95
N ILE A 476 -3.96 -13.35 18.73
CA ILE A 476 -2.55 -13.43 18.31
C ILE A 476 -2.20 -14.87 17.93
N GLN A 477 -2.66 -15.85 18.70
CA GLN A 477 -2.42 -17.27 18.41
C GLN A 477 -3.01 -17.68 17.05
N ALA A 478 -4.24 -17.27 16.79
CA ALA A 478 -4.97 -17.65 15.57
C ALA A 478 -4.42 -16.97 14.31
N ASN A 479 -3.96 -15.72 14.43
CA ASN A 479 -3.60 -14.92 13.25
C ASN A 479 -2.10 -14.88 12.98
N TYR A 480 -1.25 -14.94 14.00
CA TYR A 480 0.18 -14.64 13.86
C TYR A 480 1.09 -15.76 14.34
N ALA A 481 0.79 -16.34 15.51
CA ALA A 481 1.71 -17.24 16.20
C ALA A 481 1.99 -18.56 15.46
N SER A 482 1.17 -18.95 14.48
CA SER A 482 1.42 -20.15 13.66
C SER A 482 2.38 -19.90 12.49
N ASN A 483 2.71 -18.63 12.20
CA ASN A 483 3.61 -18.28 11.14
C ASN A 483 5.05 -18.77 11.46
N PRO A 484 5.77 -19.38 10.50
CA PRO A 484 7.13 -19.89 10.73
C PRO A 484 8.16 -18.82 11.09
N ASN A 485 7.90 -17.55 10.76
CA ASN A 485 8.70 -16.39 11.11
C ASN A 485 8.18 -15.65 12.35
N TYR A 486 7.21 -16.24 13.08
CA TYR A 486 6.88 -15.79 14.42
C TYR A 486 7.86 -16.44 15.41
N LEU A 487 8.47 -15.66 16.31
CA LEU A 487 9.50 -16.15 17.21
C LEU A 487 8.94 -17.18 18.21
N HIS A 488 9.62 -18.33 18.31
CA HIS A 488 9.31 -19.37 19.28
C HIS A 488 10.51 -19.73 20.15
N VAL A 489 10.27 -19.90 21.46
CA VAL A 489 11.25 -20.41 22.43
C VAL A 489 10.66 -21.65 23.08
N ASN A 490 11.40 -22.77 23.04
CA ASN A 490 10.94 -24.06 23.57
C ASN A 490 9.55 -24.50 23.00
N GLY A 491 9.30 -24.17 21.73
CA GLY A 491 8.02 -24.48 21.05
C GLY A 491 6.85 -23.57 21.43
N LYS A 492 7.06 -22.57 22.30
CA LYS A 492 6.04 -21.58 22.68
C LYS A 492 6.22 -20.29 21.88
N PRO A 493 5.16 -19.69 21.30
CA PRO A 493 5.25 -18.38 20.68
C PRO A 493 5.60 -17.32 21.72
N VAL A 494 6.56 -16.45 21.41
CA VAL A 494 7.02 -15.40 22.33
C VAL A 494 6.07 -14.21 22.31
N LEU A 495 5.83 -13.60 23.47
CA LEU A 495 5.14 -12.32 23.59
C LEU A 495 5.85 -11.45 24.62
N PHE A 496 6.26 -10.25 24.23
CA PHE A 496 6.73 -9.21 25.15
C PHE A 496 5.56 -8.35 25.59
N VAL A 497 5.56 -7.91 26.84
CA VAL A 497 4.48 -7.10 27.40
C VAL A 497 5.03 -5.78 27.94
N TYR A 498 4.52 -4.67 27.42
CA TYR A 498 4.80 -3.36 27.94
C TYR A 498 3.90 -3.04 29.12
N SER A 499 4.50 -2.51 30.18
CA SER A 499 3.77 -2.11 31.38
C SER A 499 3.77 -0.58 31.52
N ARG A 500 2.73 0.07 31.00
CA ARG A 500 2.40 1.45 31.44
C ARG A 500 1.57 1.48 32.74
N ALA A 501 1.03 0.35 33.18
CA ALA A 501 0.10 0.25 34.31
C ALA A 501 0.31 -0.97 35.24
N GLU A 502 1.31 -1.82 35.02
CA GLU A 502 1.47 -3.13 35.68
C GLU A 502 2.79 -3.21 36.46
N ALA A 503 2.73 -2.87 37.73
CA ALA A 503 3.90 -2.87 38.61
C ALA A 503 3.68 -3.77 39.82
N SER A 504 3.00 -4.90 39.64
CA SER A 504 2.68 -5.79 40.76
C SER A 504 2.63 -7.28 40.40
N CYS A 505 2.76 -8.11 41.43
CA CYS A 505 2.56 -9.56 41.28
C CYS A 505 1.13 -9.94 40.90
N THR A 506 0.16 -9.04 41.11
CA THR A 506 -1.24 -9.24 40.67
C THR A 506 -1.34 -9.22 39.14
N ASP A 507 -0.53 -8.40 38.48
CA ASP A 507 -0.54 -8.28 37.03
C ASP A 507 0.05 -9.54 36.39
N VAL A 508 1.14 -10.05 36.97
CA VAL A 508 1.71 -11.37 36.61
C VAL A 508 0.65 -12.47 36.72
N ALA A 509 -0.08 -12.51 37.84
CA ALA A 509 -1.16 -13.48 38.04
C ALA A 509 -2.28 -13.30 37.00
N THR A 510 -2.58 -12.06 36.61
CA THR A 510 -3.63 -11.73 35.62
C THR A 510 -3.25 -12.22 34.23
N TRP A 511 -1.99 -12.04 33.80
CA TRP A 511 -1.45 -12.58 32.55
C TRP A 511 -1.50 -14.10 32.51
N LEU A 512 -1.05 -14.75 33.59
CA LEU A 512 -1.06 -16.21 33.68
C LEU A 512 -2.49 -16.77 33.69
N ALA A 513 -3.42 -16.09 34.36
CA ALA A 513 -4.84 -16.45 34.33
C ALA A 513 -5.45 -16.24 32.93
N GLY A 514 -5.10 -15.16 32.23
CA GLY A 514 -5.56 -14.90 30.87
C GLY A 514 -5.08 -15.96 29.88
N GLN A 515 -3.81 -16.37 29.99
CA GLN A 515 -3.27 -17.49 29.22
C GLN A 515 -4.00 -18.81 29.52
N GLN A 516 -4.25 -19.10 30.80
CA GLN A 516 -5.00 -20.29 31.20
C GLN A 516 -6.44 -20.26 30.64
N GLN A 517 -7.10 -19.10 30.67
CA GLN A 517 -8.46 -18.90 30.15
C GLN A 517 -8.53 -19.04 28.62
N ALA A 518 -7.52 -18.56 27.89
CA ALA A 518 -7.41 -18.72 26.44
C ALA A 518 -7.09 -20.17 26.02
N GLY A 519 -6.52 -20.98 26.92
CA GLY A 519 -6.00 -22.30 26.57
C GLY A 519 -4.75 -22.23 25.68
N THR A 520 -4.02 -21.12 25.72
CA THR A 520 -2.79 -20.90 24.93
C THR A 520 -1.53 -21.15 25.77
N GLN A 521 -0.36 -21.27 25.12
CA GLN A 521 0.93 -21.43 25.80
C GLN A 521 2.00 -20.54 25.17
N PHE A 522 1.90 -19.24 25.38
CA PHE A 522 2.94 -18.28 25.04
C PHE A 522 4.12 -18.37 26.01
N TYR A 523 5.31 -18.02 25.51
CA TYR A 523 6.46 -17.66 26.32
C TYR A 523 6.30 -16.19 26.68
N LEU A 524 5.83 -15.92 27.90
CA LEU A 524 5.53 -14.56 28.35
C LEU A 524 6.80 -13.88 28.87
N ASN A 525 7.17 -12.74 28.28
CA ASN A 525 8.27 -11.89 28.72
C ASN A 525 7.72 -10.55 29.24
N LEU A 526 7.60 -10.42 30.56
CA LEU A 526 6.98 -9.26 31.19
C LEU A 526 8.02 -8.20 31.58
N GLN A 527 7.62 -6.93 31.58
CA GLN A 527 8.47 -5.84 32.03
C GLN A 527 8.71 -5.93 33.56
N VAL A 528 9.94 -5.66 33.99
CA VAL A 528 10.32 -5.67 35.41
C VAL A 528 9.68 -4.52 36.21
N PHE A 529 9.44 -4.77 37.50
CA PHE A 529 9.03 -3.78 38.50
C PHE A 529 9.66 -4.10 39.87
N GLY A 530 9.63 -3.17 40.82
CA GLY A 530 10.25 -3.40 42.14
C GLY A 530 9.74 -4.68 42.83
N GLY A 531 10.62 -5.66 43.05
CA GLY A 531 10.29 -6.93 43.73
C GLY A 531 9.77 -8.05 42.81
N TYR A 532 9.84 -7.90 41.49
CA TYR A 532 9.34 -8.87 40.50
C TYR A 532 9.80 -10.32 40.73
N THR A 533 11.06 -10.53 41.14
CA THR A 533 11.62 -11.87 41.42
C THR A 533 10.97 -12.57 42.60
N SER A 534 10.28 -11.83 43.47
CA SER A 534 9.63 -12.34 44.68
C SER A 534 8.16 -12.66 44.46
N CYS A 535 7.62 -12.47 43.25
CA CYS A 535 6.23 -12.80 42.98
C CYS A 535 5.96 -14.31 43.13
N PRO A 536 4.85 -14.70 43.77
CA PRO A 536 4.51 -16.12 43.96
C PRO A 536 4.37 -16.89 42.64
N GLN A 537 3.93 -16.19 41.60
CA GLN A 537 3.90 -16.69 40.24
C GLN A 537 4.92 -15.91 39.40
N GLN A 538 5.56 -16.58 38.46
CA GLN A 538 6.57 -16.03 37.58
C GLN A 538 6.15 -16.27 36.11
N PRO A 539 6.38 -15.31 35.21
CA PRO A 539 6.31 -15.52 33.76
C PRO A 539 7.52 -16.35 33.29
N ASP A 540 7.59 -16.65 31.99
CA ASP A 540 8.74 -17.38 31.43
C ASP A 540 10.03 -16.53 31.43
N SER A 541 9.92 -15.20 31.33
CA SER A 541 11.06 -14.29 31.38
C SER A 541 10.69 -12.87 31.80
N TRP A 542 11.73 -12.07 31.99
CA TRP A 542 11.63 -10.65 32.35
C TRP A 542 12.50 -9.80 31.43
N HIS A 543 12.04 -8.59 31.14
CA HIS A 543 12.83 -7.60 30.41
C HIS A 543 12.69 -6.21 31.01
N GLN A 544 13.58 -5.30 30.61
CA GLN A 544 13.47 -3.89 30.93
C GLN A 544 13.47 -3.03 29.67
N TYR A 545 12.52 -2.09 29.59
CA TYR A 545 12.51 -0.98 28.64
C TYR A 545 12.81 0.32 29.38
N GLY A 546 14.06 0.76 29.32
CA GLY A 546 14.56 1.92 30.07
C GLY A 546 15.49 2.80 29.24
N PRO A 547 14.99 3.53 28.23
CA PRO A 547 15.83 4.19 27.23
C PRO A 547 16.77 5.27 27.79
N ALA A 548 16.45 5.82 28.97
CA ALA A 548 17.28 6.80 29.67
C ALA A 548 18.54 6.20 30.32
N VAL A 549 18.66 4.88 30.36
CA VAL A 549 19.80 4.18 30.97
C VAL A 549 20.59 3.50 29.84
N ALA A 550 21.91 3.66 29.86
CA ALA A 550 22.77 3.16 28.80
C ALA A 550 22.79 1.63 28.73
N GLU A 551 22.75 0.99 29.90
CA GLU A 551 22.72 -0.46 30.09
C GLU A 551 21.82 -0.83 31.27
N ASP A 552 21.09 -1.92 31.14
CA ASP A 552 20.31 -2.50 32.22
C ASP A 552 20.46 -4.02 32.20
N SER A 553 20.90 -4.60 33.32
CA SER A 553 21.11 -6.04 33.45
C SER A 553 20.12 -6.64 34.44
N GLN A 554 19.19 -7.43 33.91
CA GLN A 554 18.31 -8.30 34.69
C GLN A 554 18.94 -9.69 34.69
N LYS A 555 19.85 -9.94 35.63
CA LYS A 555 20.70 -11.13 35.68
C LYS A 555 19.87 -12.42 35.53
N GLY A 556 20.22 -13.21 34.51
CA GLY A 556 19.55 -14.47 34.18
C GLY A 556 18.36 -14.34 33.24
N TYR A 557 17.94 -13.11 32.89
CA TYR A 557 16.80 -12.85 32.00
C TYR A 557 17.21 -12.03 30.79
N SER A 558 17.62 -10.78 30.98
CA SER A 558 17.88 -9.85 29.88
C SER A 558 19.05 -8.89 30.17
N PHE A 559 19.66 -8.41 29.09
CA PHE A 559 20.56 -7.27 29.09
C PHE A 559 20.10 -6.29 28.02
N SER A 560 19.69 -5.09 28.42
CA SER A 560 19.17 -4.05 27.52
C SER A 560 20.17 -2.91 27.35
N ILE A 561 20.32 -2.40 26.13
CA ILE A 561 21.18 -1.25 25.83
C ILE A 561 20.43 -0.17 25.06
N SER A 562 20.83 1.10 25.26
CA SER A 562 20.27 2.28 24.59
C SER A 562 21.38 3.16 23.97
N PRO A 563 21.26 3.58 22.70
CA PRO A 563 22.27 4.43 22.06
C PRO A 563 22.20 5.87 22.59
N GLY A 564 21.04 6.29 23.07
CA GLY A 564 20.72 7.62 23.56
C GLY A 564 19.20 7.77 23.71
N PHE A 565 18.77 8.85 24.38
CA PHE A 565 17.37 9.17 24.58
C PHE A 565 17.22 10.69 24.61
N TRP A 566 16.68 11.23 23.52
CA TRP A 566 16.37 12.64 23.39
C TRP A 566 14.97 12.77 22.81
N LYS A 567 14.00 12.84 23.71
CA LYS A 567 12.61 12.96 23.31
C LYS A 567 12.37 14.34 22.72
N ILE A 568 11.67 14.38 21.60
CA ILE A 568 11.28 15.65 20.98
C ILE A 568 10.49 16.52 21.97
N GLY A 569 10.79 17.81 21.98
CA GLY A 569 10.26 18.77 22.95
C GLY A 569 11.12 18.95 24.21
N GLU A 570 12.14 18.12 24.43
CA GLU A 570 13.09 18.29 25.55
C GLU A 570 14.29 19.15 25.16
N ALA A 571 14.70 20.04 26.07
CA ALA A 571 15.82 20.95 25.84
C ALA A 571 17.19 20.25 25.78
N THR A 572 17.34 19.12 26.49
CA THR A 572 18.57 18.34 26.56
C THR A 572 18.26 16.85 26.54
N PRO A 573 19.13 16.00 25.97
CA PRO A 573 18.95 14.56 26.02
C PRO A 573 18.96 14.05 27.47
N ARG A 574 18.10 13.08 27.80
CA ARG A 574 18.17 12.36 29.08
C ARG A 574 19.34 11.36 29.11
N LEU A 575 19.68 10.82 27.93
CA LEU A 575 20.89 10.04 27.70
C LEU A 575 21.53 10.51 26.39
N THR A 576 22.70 11.15 26.49
CA THR A 576 23.43 11.60 25.30
C THR A 576 23.92 10.41 24.48
N ARG A 577 23.87 10.55 23.15
CA ARG A 577 24.46 9.62 22.20
C ARG A 577 25.99 9.65 22.28
N ASP A 578 26.60 8.49 22.49
CA ASP A 578 28.05 8.33 22.67
C ASP A 578 28.52 7.02 21.98
N PRO A 579 29.18 7.10 20.82
CA PRO A 579 29.64 5.91 20.09
C PRO A 579 30.69 5.07 20.83
N VAL A 580 31.53 5.68 21.69
CA VAL A 580 32.55 4.95 22.45
C VAL A 580 31.85 4.14 23.54
N ARG A 581 30.96 4.78 24.30
CA ARG A 581 30.10 4.09 25.26
C ARG A 581 29.25 3.02 24.58
N TRP A 582 28.66 3.30 23.42
CA TRP A 582 27.84 2.34 22.70
C TRP A 582 28.62 1.06 22.36
N ASN A 583 29.85 1.17 21.84
CA ASN A 583 30.69 0.00 21.57
C ASN A 583 30.95 -0.83 22.84
N GLN A 584 31.28 -0.16 23.95
CA GLN A 584 31.45 -0.82 25.24
C GLN A 584 30.16 -1.53 25.66
N ASN A 585 29.01 -0.87 25.54
CA ASN A 585 27.73 -1.44 25.91
C ASN A 585 27.35 -2.68 25.09
N VAL A 586 27.66 -2.67 23.78
CA VAL A 586 27.47 -3.86 22.94
C VAL A 586 28.39 -4.99 23.39
N SER A 587 29.66 -4.70 23.70
CA SER A 587 30.60 -5.69 24.22
C SER A 587 30.13 -6.28 25.55
N ASP A 588 29.63 -5.45 26.46
CA ASP A 588 29.13 -5.87 27.78
C ASP A 588 27.84 -6.68 27.65
N MET A 589 26.92 -6.30 26.76
CA MET A 589 25.73 -7.09 26.42
C MET A 589 26.10 -8.48 25.91
N VAL A 590 27.10 -8.58 25.02
CA VAL A 590 27.59 -9.88 24.51
C VAL A 590 28.27 -10.69 25.62
N ALA A 591 29.13 -10.06 26.42
CA ALA A 591 29.85 -10.69 27.51
C ALA A 591 28.92 -11.14 28.66
N SER A 592 27.76 -10.51 28.81
CA SER A 592 26.79 -10.85 29.86
C SER A 592 26.25 -12.27 29.76
N GLY A 593 26.22 -12.84 28.54
CA GLY A 593 25.58 -14.13 28.27
C GLY A 593 24.09 -14.17 28.59
N ALA A 594 23.44 -13.00 28.74
CA ALA A 594 22.01 -12.94 29.05
C ALA A 594 21.18 -13.63 27.95
N PRO A 595 20.12 -14.38 28.31
CA PRO A 595 19.24 -15.01 27.34
C PRO A 595 18.69 -14.01 26.32
N TRP A 596 18.16 -12.88 26.79
CA TRP A 596 17.72 -11.79 25.93
C TRP A 596 18.76 -10.67 25.87
N GLN A 597 19.25 -10.37 24.67
CA GLN A 597 20.10 -9.22 24.39
C GLN A 597 19.26 -8.17 23.65
N LEU A 598 18.89 -7.08 24.32
CA LEU A 598 17.82 -6.18 23.89
C LEU A 598 18.36 -4.82 23.45
N VAL A 599 18.01 -4.41 22.24
CA VAL A 599 18.37 -3.10 21.67
C VAL A 599 17.15 -2.17 21.70
N THR A 600 17.27 -1.08 22.47
CA THR A 600 16.26 -0.01 22.58
C THR A 600 16.76 1.20 21.78
N THR A 601 16.30 1.47 20.56
CA THR A 601 15.30 0.77 19.73
C THR A 601 15.81 0.72 18.30
N PHE A 602 15.20 -0.05 17.40
CA PHE A 602 15.56 0.01 15.98
C PHE A 602 15.15 1.37 15.39
N ASN A 603 13.88 1.76 15.51
CA ASN A 603 13.32 2.90 14.77
C ASN A 603 12.36 3.81 15.57
N GLU A 604 12.51 3.92 16.90
CA GLU A 604 11.70 4.90 17.66
C GLU A 604 12.31 6.31 17.58
N TRP A 605 11.92 7.01 16.51
CA TRP A 605 12.47 8.30 16.13
C TRP A 605 12.01 9.47 17.02
N GLY A 606 10.82 9.39 17.62
CA GLY A 606 10.27 10.44 18.49
C GLY A 606 10.91 10.48 19.88
N GLU A 607 11.33 9.32 20.40
CA GLU A 607 12.18 9.23 21.60
C GLU A 607 13.66 9.49 21.30
N GLY A 608 14.07 9.41 20.03
CA GLY A 608 15.47 9.56 19.66
C GLY A 608 16.35 8.39 20.09
N THR A 609 15.75 7.21 20.27
CA THR A 609 16.40 5.96 20.71
C THR A 609 16.75 5.04 19.54
N SER A 610 16.34 5.38 18.31
CA SER A 610 16.58 4.61 17.09
C SER A 610 18.07 4.32 16.84
N VAL A 611 18.42 3.09 16.45
CA VAL A 611 19.73 2.67 15.91
C VAL A 611 19.77 2.54 14.39
N GLU A 612 18.62 2.63 13.71
CA GLU A 612 18.50 2.71 12.25
C GLU A 612 19.45 3.78 11.67
N ASP A 613 19.94 3.57 10.46
CA ASP A 613 20.88 4.48 9.79
C ASP A 613 20.29 5.89 9.63
N ALA A 614 21.03 6.88 10.13
CA ALA A 614 20.73 8.30 9.99
C ALA A 614 21.94 9.07 9.49
N THR A 615 21.69 10.22 8.86
CA THR A 615 22.76 11.11 8.37
C THR A 615 23.76 11.50 9.46
N GLN A 616 23.29 11.63 10.71
CA GLN A 616 24.08 12.02 11.87
C GLN A 616 25.11 10.98 12.32
N TRP A 617 24.90 9.71 11.97
CA TRP A 617 25.80 8.61 12.31
C TRP A 617 26.06 7.71 11.10
N ASN A 618 26.11 8.30 9.91
CA ASN A 618 26.45 7.59 8.70
C ASN A 618 27.84 6.94 8.82
N SER A 619 28.02 5.82 8.15
CA SER A 619 29.27 5.09 8.13
C SER A 619 29.55 4.52 6.73
N CYS A 620 30.78 4.06 6.52
CA CYS A 620 31.24 3.43 5.29
C CYS A 620 30.38 2.21 4.84
N SER A 621 29.70 1.54 5.77
CA SER A 621 28.95 0.31 5.51
C SER A 621 27.63 0.61 4.82
N GLY A 622 27.18 1.87 4.91
CA GLY A 622 25.85 2.29 4.51
C GLY A 622 24.77 1.96 5.54
N PHE A 623 25.12 1.37 6.69
CA PHE A 623 24.17 0.99 7.76
C PHE A 623 24.32 1.81 9.06
N GLY A 624 25.31 2.71 9.11
CA GLY A 624 25.50 3.64 10.21
C GLY A 624 26.22 3.04 11.42
N ALA A 625 26.86 3.92 12.19
CA ALA A 625 27.82 3.53 13.24
C ALA A 625 27.21 2.67 14.37
N TYR A 626 25.92 2.82 14.67
CA TYR A 626 25.26 2.03 15.72
C TYR A 626 25.03 0.57 15.30
N LEU A 627 24.58 0.34 14.07
CA LEU A 627 24.43 -1.01 13.51
C LEU A 627 25.80 -1.65 13.25
N ASP A 628 26.81 -0.87 12.85
CA ASP A 628 28.18 -1.36 12.68
C ASP A 628 28.77 -1.88 14.00
N ALA A 629 28.57 -1.15 15.10
CA ALA A 629 29.01 -1.57 16.43
C ALA A 629 28.32 -2.88 16.87
N LEU A 630 27.01 -3.02 16.59
CA LEU A 630 26.27 -4.25 16.85
C LEU A 630 26.79 -5.42 16.01
N HIS A 631 27.03 -5.19 14.71
CA HIS A 631 27.62 -6.17 13.79
C HIS A 631 29.01 -6.63 14.28
N ALA A 632 29.83 -5.69 14.75
CA ALA A 632 31.17 -5.95 15.26
C ALA A 632 31.20 -6.45 16.71
N ASN A 633 30.05 -6.66 17.36
CA ASN A 633 29.96 -7.04 18.78
C ASN A 633 30.77 -6.10 19.70
N GLY A 634 30.69 -4.79 19.45
CA GLY A 634 31.38 -3.76 20.22
C GLY A 634 32.89 -3.65 19.94
N GLN A 635 33.42 -4.42 19.00
CA GLN A 635 34.81 -4.33 18.56
C GLN A 635 34.98 -3.19 17.53
N ALA A 636 36.22 -2.73 17.35
CA ALA A 636 36.53 -1.72 16.33
C ALA A 636 36.08 -2.21 14.94
N SER A 637 35.21 -1.43 14.28
CA SER A 637 34.70 -1.75 12.96
C SER A 637 35.82 -1.67 11.91
N ALA A 638 35.75 -2.49 10.87
CA ALA A 638 36.77 -2.60 9.81
C ALA A 638 36.84 -1.37 8.88
N CYS A 639 36.11 -0.30 9.19
CA CYS A 639 36.13 0.93 8.44
C CYS A 639 36.82 2.05 9.21
N PRO A 640 37.89 2.63 8.66
CA PRO A 640 38.52 3.80 9.25
C PRO A 640 37.57 4.99 9.24
N ASP A 641 37.44 5.66 10.38
CA ASP A 641 36.64 6.86 10.58
C ASP A 641 37.17 8.03 9.69
N PRO A 642 36.33 8.68 8.87
CA PRO A 642 36.74 9.86 8.11
C PRO A 642 37.01 11.11 8.96
N SER A 643 36.68 11.11 10.26
CA SER A 643 36.81 12.28 11.14
C SER A 643 38.20 12.45 11.77
N THR A 644 39.12 11.50 11.62
CA THR A 644 40.48 11.60 12.17
C THR A 644 41.53 11.88 11.09
N SER A 645 41.64 13.14 10.67
CA SER A 645 42.87 13.65 10.03
C SER A 645 43.27 14.98 10.67
N PRO A 646 44.49 15.12 11.21
CA PRO A 646 44.92 16.35 11.87
C PRO A 646 45.28 17.42 10.83
N SER A 647 44.74 18.63 10.99
CA SER A 647 45.09 19.81 10.20
C SER A 647 46.59 20.18 10.34
N PRO A 648 47.31 20.46 9.23
CA PRO A 648 48.58 21.16 9.31
C PRO A 648 48.41 22.68 9.10
N SER A 649 49.15 23.45 9.89
CA SER A 649 49.28 24.92 9.85
C SER A 649 49.93 25.46 8.55
N PRO A 650 49.81 26.77 8.25
CA PRO A 650 50.08 27.31 6.91
C PRO A 650 51.46 27.98 6.76
N SER A 651 52.03 27.93 5.53
CA SER A 651 52.83 28.98 4.82
C SER A 651 53.83 28.36 3.81
N PRO A 652 54.44 29.10 2.84
CA PRO A 652 53.90 30.06 1.87
C PRO A 652 54.43 29.81 0.40
N SER A 653 53.89 30.52 -0.60
CA SER A 653 54.26 30.55 -2.05
C SER A 653 55.51 31.44 -2.37
N PRO A 654 55.99 31.59 -3.65
CA PRO A 654 56.36 30.61 -4.70
C PRO A 654 57.68 30.93 -5.51
N SER A 655 58.04 30.02 -6.46
CA SER A 655 58.75 30.20 -7.78
C SER A 655 60.30 30.34 -7.87
N PRO A 656 60.96 30.12 -9.06
CA PRO A 656 60.56 29.48 -10.34
C PRO A 656 61.60 28.48 -10.97
N SER A 657 61.21 27.84 -12.09
CA SER A 657 61.90 26.85 -12.96
C SER A 657 63.18 27.32 -13.68
N PRO A 658 63.96 26.43 -14.36
CA PRO A 658 63.67 26.05 -15.76
C PRO A 658 64.04 24.59 -16.21
N SER A 659 63.49 24.17 -17.35
CA SER A 659 63.77 22.98 -18.18
C SER A 659 64.75 23.33 -19.33
N PRO A 660 65.37 22.40 -20.14
CA PRO A 660 64.74 21.25 -20.83
C PRO A 660 65.55 19.94 -21.11
N SER A 661 64.78 18.84 -21.29
CA SER A 661 64.81 17.61 -22.16
C SER A 661 66.03 17.20 -23.04
N PRO A 662 66.19 15.93 -23.51
CA PRO A 662 65.12 14.96 -23.89
C PRO A 662 65.28 13.42 -23.69
N SER A 663 64.11 12.74 -23.77
CA SER A 663 63.77 11.35 -24.20
C SER A 663 64.14 10.13 -23.34
N PRO A 664 63.33 9.02 -23.33
CA PRO A 664 62.27 8.61 -24.27
C PRO A 664 60.86 8.41 -23.63
N SER A 665 59.83 8.31 -24.48
CA SER A 665 58.40 8.18 -24.14
C SER A 665 58.04 6.96 -23.29
N PRO A 666 57.18 7.14 -22.27
CA PRO A 666 56.27 6.11 -21.79
C PRO A 666 54.79 6.44 -22.06
N SER A 667 54.00 5.35 -22.04
CA SER A 667 52.55 5.13 -22.19
C SER A 667 51.57 6.23 -21.76
N PRO A 668 50.34 6.22 -22.33
CA PRO A 668 49.34 7.26 -22.08
C PRO A 668 48.91 7.32 -20.61
N SER A 669 48.72 8.56 -20.12
CA SER A 669 48.23 8.92 -18.79
C SER A 669 46.88 8.28 -18.44
N PRO A 670 46.59 8.02 -17.15
CA PRO A 670 45.25 7.67 -16.71
C PRO A 670 44.31 8.88 -16.86
N SER A 671 43.17 8.64 -17.51
CA SER A 671 42.04 9.57 -17.62
C SER A 671 41.49 9.99 -16.24
N PRO A 672 40.76 11.12 -16.15
CA PRO A 672 40.10 11.55 -14.92
C PRO A 672 39.11 10.47 -14.45
N SER A 673 39.05 10.20 -13.13
CA SER A 673 38.13 9.25 -12.51
C SER A 673 36.68 9.57 -12.91
N SER A 674 36.07 8.72 -13.72
CA SER A 674 34.69 8.85 -14.16
C SER A 674 33.73 8.71 -12.98
N GLN A 675 32.79 9.64 -12.86
CA GLN A 675 31.66 9.55 -11.92
C GLN A 675 30.88 8.24 -12.13
N PRO A 676 30.37 7.59 -11.07
CA PRO A 676 29.54 6.39 -11.20
C PRO A 676 28.33 6.62 -12.12
N SER A 677 27.98 5.62 -12.90
CA SER A 677 26.84 5.57 -13.82
C SER A 677 25.97 4.35 -13.53
N VAL A 678 24.77 4.27 -14.12
CA VAL A 678 23.92 3.07 -13.98
C VAL A 678 24.61 1.82 -14.57
N PRO A 679 24.25 0.60 -14.11
CA PRO A 679 24.88 -0.62 -14.61
C PRO A 679 24.64 -0.80 -16.11
N GLY A 680 25.50 -1.59 -16.75
CA GLY A 680 25.25 -2.07 -18.11
C GLY A 680 24.08 -3.07 -18.18
N VAL A 681 23.83 -3.59 -19.38
CA VAL A 681 22.78 -4.58 -19.63
C VAL A 681 23.22 -5.98 -19.15
N PRO A 682 22.39 -6.74 -18.41
CA PRO A 682 22.61 -8.16 -18.17
C PRO A 682 22.67 -8.96 -19.47
N ILE A 683 23.54 -9.96 -19.54
CA ILE A 683 23.78 -10.75 -20.77
C ILE A 683 23.43 -12.22 -20.58
N ALA A 684 23.37 -12.97 -21.68
CA ALA A 684 23.09 -14.42 -21.68
C ALA A 684 21.81 -14.81 -20.91
N VAL A 685 20.74 -14.02 -21.08
CA VAL A 685 19.43 -14.29 -20.46
C VAL A 685 18.76 -15.47 -21.15
N VAL A 686 18.60 -16.59 -20.44
CA VAL A 686 18.03 -17.84 -20.96
C VAL A 686 17.04 -18.45 -19.97
N ALA A 687 15.97 -19.06 -20.49
CA ALA A 687 14.91 -19.65 -19.69
C ALA A 687 14.72 -21.15 -20.05
N ALA A 688 14.45 -21.97 -19.03
CA ALA A 688 14.06 -23.37 -19.17
C ALA A 688 12.65 -23.58 -18.60
N ALA A 689 11.78 -24.24 -19.37
CA ALA A 689 10.41 -24.54 -18.94
C ALA A 689 10.38 -25.62 -17.83
N GLY A 690 9.44 -25.49 -16.91
CA GLY A 690 9.06 -26.49 -15.93
C GLY A 690 7.53 -26.58 -15.79
N ASN A 691 7.05 -27.40 -14.84
CA ASN A 691 5.63 -27.52 -14.56
C ASN A 691 5.12 -26.32 -13.75
N HIS A 692 4.21 -25.54 -14.33
CA HIS A 692 3.74 -24.25 -13.79
C HIS A 692 4.88 -23.28 -13.44
N ALA A 693 6.01 -23.40 -14.14
CA ALA A 693 7.22 -22.66 -13.81
C ALA A 693 8.16 -22.47 -15.00
N ALA A 694 9.06 -21.50 -14.88
CA ALA A 694 10.23 -21.36 -15.74
C ALA A 694 11.45 -20.98 -14.89
N THR A 695 12.58 -21.63 -15.12
CA THR A 695 13.86 -21.27 -14.49
C THR A 695 14.63 -20.35 -15.43
N LEU A 696 14.80 -19.10 -15.03
CA LEU A 696 15.57 -18.09 -15.71
C LEU A 696 17.00 -18.07 -15.18
N SER A 697 17.97 -17.85 -16.05
CA SER A 697 19.35 -17.52 -15.68
C SER A 697 19.93 -16.43 -16.58
N TRP A 698 20.87 -15.66 -16.04
CA TRP A 698 21.57 -14.58 -16.74
C TRP A 698 23.00 -14.45 -16.21
N SER A 699 23.82 -13.68 -16.92
CA SER A 699 25.11 -13.20 -16.44
C SER A 699 25.02 -11.71 -16.10
N PRO A 700 25.78 -11.25 -15.08
CA PRO A 700 25.88 -9.84 -14.76
C PRO A 700 26.30 -8.97 -15.96
N PRO A 701 25.97 -7.67 -15.94
CA PRO A 701 26.51 -6.69 -16.89
C PRO A 701 28.04 -6.70 -16.96
N SER A 702 28.59 -6.41 -18.12
CA SER A 702 30.06 -6.26 -18.30
C SER A 702 30.66 -5.07 -17.55
N SER A 703 29.81 -4.14 -17.09
CA SER A 703 30.17 -3.02 -16.24
C SER A 703 29.03 -2.77 -15.25
N ASP A 704 29.38 -2.60 -13.98
CA ASP A 704 28.49 -2.15 -12.92
C ASP A 704 28.36 -0.61 -12.90
N GLY A 705 28.91 0.08 -13.90
CA GLY A 705 28.90 1.55 -13.96
C GLY A 705 29.79 2.22 -12.92
N GLY A 706 30.66 1.49 -12.21
CA GLY A 706 31.51 2.02 -11.15
C GLY A 706 30.82 2.13 -9.79
N SER A 707 29.65 1.49 -9.61
CA SER A 707 28.94 1.31 -8.33
C SER A 707 28.39 -0.11 -8.27
N LEU A 708 28.52 -0.78 -7.12
CA LEU A 708 28.11 -2.17 -6.95
C LEU A 708 26.63 -2.37 -7.33
N ILE A 709 26.36 -3.42 -8.11
CA ILE A 709 24.99 -3.85 -8.37
C ILE A 709 24.37 -4.29 -7.05
N THR A 710 23.18 -3.77 -6.73
CA THR A 710 22.42 -4.01 -5.50
C THR A 710 21.27 -4.99 -5.73
N SER A 711 20.71 -5.04 -6.94
CA SER A 711 19.64 -5.98 -7.30
C SER A 711 19.52 -6.15 -8.82
N TYR A 712 18.78 -7.19 -9.22
CA TYR A 712 18.25 -7.34 -10.57
C TYR A 712 16.72 -7.31 -10.52
N VAL A 713 16.11 -6.90 -11.62
CA VAL A 713 14.67 -7.04 -11.82
C VAL A 713 14.44 -7.89 -13.05
N VAL A 714 13.66 -8.95 -12.86
CA VAL A 714 13.19 -9.83 -13.92
C VAL A 714 11.81 -9.37 -14.35
N MET A 715 11.59 -9.24 -15.65
CA MET A 715 10.31 -8.87 -16.26
C MET A 715 9.82 -10.03 -17.10
N CYS A 716 8.57 -10.41 -16.91
CA CYS A 716 7.89 -11.44 -17.68
C CYS A 716 7.05 -10.81 -18.80
N SER A 717 6.82 -11.54 -19.89
CA SER A 717 5.95 -11.09 -21.00
C SER A 717 4.48 -10.93 -20.63
N ASP A 718 4.04 -11.43 -19.49
CA ASP A 718 2.68 -11.21 -18.94
C ASP A 718 2.56 -9.89 -18.16
N GLY A 719 3.64 -9.12 -18.05
CA GLY A 719 3.68 -7.84 -17.35
C GLY A 719 4.09 -7.94 -15.87
N SER A 720 4.25 -9.14 -15.32
CA SER A 720 4.77 -9.32 -13.96
C SER A 720 6.26 -8.99 -13.86
N THR A 721 6.67 -8.45 -12.70
CA THR A 721 8.07 -8.13 -12.41
C THR A 721 8.49 -8.68 -11.06
N MET A 722 9.74 -9.12 -10.95
CA MET A 722 10.29 -9.70 -9.72
C MET A 722 11.70 -9.16 -9.45
N GLY A 723 11.87 -8.51 -8.31
CA GLY A 723 13.18 -8.09 -7.81
C GLY A 723 13.93 -9.26 -7.19
N VAL A 724 15.24 -9.35 -7.43
CA VAL A 724 16.12 -10.35 -6.85
C VAL A 724 17.44 -9.71 -6.41
N GLY A 725 18.08 -10.26 -5.38
CA GLY A 725 19.31 -9.68 -4.82
C GLY A 725 20.49 -9.71 -5.80
N ALA A 726 21.49 -8.85 -5.58
CA ALA A 726 22.69 -8.70 -6.42
C ALA A 726 23.48 -9.98 -6.70
N SER A 727 23.43 -10.96 -5.79
CA SER A 727 24.12 -12.25 -5.92
C SER A 727 23.30 -13.29 -6.72
N THR A 728 22.04 -12.95 -7.07
CA THR A 728 21.16 -13.85 -7.81
C THR A 728 21.43 -13.71 -9.30
N ASN A 729 21.78 -14.82 -9.95
CA ASN A 729 21.96 -14.94 -11.39
C ASN A 729 21.08 -16.03 -12.01
N SER A 730 20.21 -16.65 -11.21
CA SER A 730 19.17 -17.56 -11.65
C SER A 730 18.00 -17.57 -10.67
N ILE A 731 16.77 -17.66 -11.18
CA ILE A 731 15.55 -17.77 -10.39
C ILE A 731 14.53 -18.68 -11.06
N THR A 732 13.72 -19.38 -10.26
CA THR A 732 12.55 -20.11 -10.77
C THR A 732 11.29 -19.29 -10.54
N ILE A 733 10.69 -18.85 -11.63
CA ILE A 733 9.38 -18.17 -11.64
C ILE A 733 8.32 -19.26 -11.60
N ARG A 734 7.41 -19.17 -10.63
CA ARG A 734 6.34 -20.14 -10.36
C ARG A 734 4.98 -19.54 -10.69
N HIS A 735 3.96 -20.38 -10.68
CA HIS A 735 2.57 -20.02 -10.96
C HIS A 735 2.34 -19.55 -12.41
N LEU A 736 3.17 -20.05 -13.33
CA LEU A 736 2.92 -19.87 -14.76
C LEU A 736 1.84 -20.84 -15.23
N ASP A 737 1.08 -20.43 -16.24
CA ASP A 737 0.09 -21.30 -16.87
C ASP A 737 0.77 -22.26 -17.84
N ASN A 738 0.52 -23.56 -17.65
CA ASN A 738 0.98 -24.55 -18.61
C ASN A 738 0.29 -24.34 -19.97
N GLY A 739 1.06 -24.45 -21.06
CA GLY A 739 0.58 -24.19 -22.41
C GLY A 739 0.64 -22.72 -22.86
N THR A 740 0.92 -21.78 -21.96
CA THR A 740 1.15 -20.36 -22.30
C THR A 740 2.62 -20.11 -22.62
N THR A 741 2.90 -19.32 -23.65
CA THR A 741 4.28 -18.97 -24.04
C THR A 741 4.76 -17.75 -23.26
N TYR A 742 5.93 -17.85 -22.62
CA TYR A 742 6.55 -16.79 -21.85
C TYR A 742 7.95 -16.45 -22.36
N THR A 743 8.33 -15.18 -22.26
CA THR A 743 9.72 -14.68 -22.39
C THR A 743 10.05 -13.78 -21.23
N PHE A 744 11.33 -13.70 -20.85
CA PHE A 744 11.78 -12.90 -19.71
C PHE A 744 12.91 -11.95 -20.09
N ALA A 745 12.93 -10.75 -19.51
CA ALA A 745 14.04 -9.80 -19.64
C ALA A 745 14.55 -9.40 -18.24
N VAL A 746 15.81 -8.97 -18.15
CA VAL A 746 16.44 -8.63 -16.87
C VAL A 746 17.15 -7.28 -17.00
N TYR A 747 17.09 -6.44 -15.97
CA TYR A 747 18.00 -5.30 -15.80
C TYR A 747 18.62 -5.30 -14.40
N ALA A 748 19.79 -4.65 -14.28
CA ALA A 748 20.52 -4.52 -13.03
C ALA A 748 20.32 -3.12 -12.43
N ILE A 749 20.42 -3.00 -11.11
CA ILE A 749 20.32 -1.74 -10.37
C ILE A 749 21.59 -1.59 -9.52
N ASN A 750 22.19 -0.40 -9.48
CA ASN A 750 23.25 -0.03 -8.52
C ASN A 750 22.86 1.24 -7.75
N GLY A 751 23.80 1.81 -6.99
CA GLY A 751 23.58 3.05 -6.23
C GLY A 751 23.30 4.31 -7.07
N VAL A 752 23.40 4.24 -8.41
CA VAL A 752 23.05 5.34 -9.33
C VAL A 752 21.65 5.17 -9.91
N GLY A 753 21.18 3.93 -10.09
CA GLY A 753 19.84 3.63 -10.59
C GLY A 753 19.80 2.40 -11.51
N SER A 754 18.71 2.30 -12.27
CA SER A 754 18.44 1.16 -13.15
C SER A 754 19.22 1.23 -14.45
N GLY A 755 19.91 0.14 -14.78
CA GLY A 755 20.53 -0.07 -16.07
C GLY A 755 19.52 -0.40 -17.17
N PRO A 756 19.96 -0.46 -18.44
CA PRO A 756 19.11 -0.84 -19.55
C PRO A 756 18.65 -2.30 -19.48
N VAL A 757 17.48 -2.55 -20.05
CA VAL A 757 16.82 -3.86 -20.12
C VAL A 757 17.51 -4.78 -21.13
N SER A 758 17.69 -6.06 -20.76
CA SER A 758 18.22 -7.08 -21.67
C SER A 758 17.30 -7.34 -22.87
N ALA A 759 17.86 -7.97 -23.91
CA ALA A 759 17.01 -8.66 -24.86
C ALA A 759 16.17 -9.73 -24.13
N PRO A 760 14.93 -10.01 -24.59
CA PRO A 760 14.14 -11.11 -24.05
C PRO A 760 14.86 -12.45 -24.19
N SER A 761 14.63 -13.36 -23.24
CA SER A 761 15.09 -14.74 -23.27
C SER A 761 14.51 -15.50 -24.47
N ASN A 762 14.97 -16.73 -24.68
CA ASN A 762 14.23 -17.68 -25.50
C ASN A 762 12.80 -17.87 -24.96
N ALA A 763 11.84 -18.07 -25.86
CA ALA A 763 10.48 -18.39 -25.50
C ALA A 763 10.39 -19.79 -24.85
N VAL A 764 9.61 -19.90 -23.79
CA VAL A 764 9.36 -21.16 -23.08
C VAL A 764 7.87 -21.39 -22.90
N VAL A 765 7.46 -22.65 -22.95
CA VAL A 765 6.08 -23.07 -22.68
C VAL A 765 6.10 -24.03 -21.49
N PRO A 766 5.67 -23.59 -20.29
CA PRO A 766 5.50 -24.46 -19.14
C PRO A 766 4.60 -25.64 -19.49
N HIS A 767 4.94 -26.83 -19.01
CA HIS A 767 4.27 -28.07 -19.36
C HIS A 767 4.25 -29.04 -18.18
N HIS A 768 3.25 -29.92 -18.17
CA HIS A 768 3.23 -31.03 -17.23
C HIS A 768 4.44 -31.96 -17.47
N PRO A 769 4.97 -32.61 -16.41
CA PRO A 769 6.12 -33.52 -16.54
C PRO A 769 5.93 -34.64 -17.54
#